data_AF-A0A9P7HU04-F1
#
_entry.id   AF-A0A9P7HU04-F1
#
_cell.length_a   1.000
_cell.length_b   1.000
_cell.length_c   1.000
_cell.angle_alpha   90.00
_cell.angle_beta   90.00
_cell.angle_gamma   90.00
#
_symmetry.space_group_name_H-M   'P 1'
#
loop_
_entity.id
_entity.type
_entity.pdbx_description
1 polymer ?
#
loop_
_entity_poly.entity_id
_entity_poly.type
_entity_poly.pdbx_seq_one_letter_code
_entity_poly.pdbx_strand_id
1 'polypeptide(L)'
;MFRPKQPFKGQETIEARLIETNDDGLAVISAQCISFAKDRPDDFMNYLRHAWKQDGSTFRKDEDLLKALQKVEVARPGGETASLVSLYLPIPKLVYLRNRYLLPHESFRLLLAEYEITPGAELESWTALGDDIGLVHDDDGMFYIDLLAALKSGNESGAVEFPRRVLELYLRIQAACDMKGENALKQMTREWFQEDPVLLTEKGWHRSSECYVQAPEHLSNVITGPVLLPPPKSWDVSSFELAALEKFYRETLQVDDGLLDAVLKELDKKPDFHHSEQLYGVLNKIWEKIPMDDLPRLREYFKENQCIILSEDDTERYSLGDCVWAPKLNCPKNAAKSFPELQTLFVGVLGMQKTDIGLVYDEIVNLIYLVTIFGEPNVQKARRLLVALSQDVENYGSYIDKQKILESDIFPVVERNKHVMLRPASADFYIMDREAFQTEFRGKVPVLDIDHTTFWLLQPFFNWAGLRGRYLMSNIASVRTELVPGYVTPPYIHPMRAKGLLRLAVHYGSPQTRTADGRKSLARTLGKTRIHNLKDHSLFTILNMKDFEGSQVISPLSEVYIREHEGGLEIYLEKKSAETATAVQLPLVLARFLMEDPNDESKRIRLVDAMLPGLIRTILRTNNRNLPSIKKILDEEGIVDMDKLENSPYIPENGAGELSQLLATKGPAQRSRNHGSRPTQDPKVTEVNGQEDELTQEFGSLSLQGNADTTGTTWGSDSTK
;
A
#
# COMPACT_ATOMS: atom_id res chain seq x y z
N MET A 1 17.16 77.11 -38.90
CA MET A 1 15.95 77.84 -39.30
C MET A 1 14.75 77.05 -38.81
N PHE A 2 14.23 77.36 -37.62
CA PHE A 2 13.02 76.73 -37.08
C PHE A 2 11.82 77.60 -37.43
N ARG A 3 10.78 77.00 -38.03
CA ARG A 3 9.45 77.63 -38.10
C ARG A 3 8.90 77.68 -36.67
N PRO A 4 8.52 78.85 -36.13
CA PRO A 4 7.79 78.91 -34.88
C PRO A 4 6.42 78.24 -35.09
N LYS A 5 6.04 77.29 -34.21
CA LYS A 5 4.64 76.86 -34.10
C LYS A 5 3.80 78.11 -33.79
N GLN A 6 2.64 78.25 -34.44
CA GLN A 6 1.78 79.41 -34.28
C GLN A 6 1.46 79.64 -32.79
N PRO A 7 1.61 80.88 -32.27
CA PRO A 7 1.08 81.23 -30.97
C PRO A 7 -0.44 81.07 -31.02
N PHE A 8 -1.02 80.67 -29.90
CA PHE A 8 -2.47 80.64 -29.71
C PHE A 8 -3.04 82.01 -30.09
N LYS A 9 -4.01 82.05 -31.02
CA LYS A 9 -4.79 83.26 -31.29
C LYS A 9 -5.69 83.49 -30.08
N GLY A 10 -5.28 84.42 -29.22
CA GLY A 10 -6.00 84.77 -28.00
C GLY A 10 -5.01 85.07 -26.87
N GLN A 11 -4.29 86.19 -26.98
CA GLN A 11 -3.78 86.86 -25.78
C GLN A 11 -4.97 87.47 -25.05
N GLU A 12 -5.68 86.63 -24.30
CA GLU A 12 -6.10 87.03 -22.96
C GLU A 12 -5.14 86.32 -22.02
N THR A 13 -4.59 87.08 -21.08
CA THR A 13 -3.76 86.59 -19.98
C THR A 13 -4.57 85.60 -19.14
N ILE A 14 -4.63 84.34 -19.56
CA ILE A 14 -5.13 83.26 -18.72
C ILE A 14 -3.98 82.94 -17.76
N GLU A 15 -4.08 83.42 -16.53
CA GLU A 15 -3.18 83.01 -15.44
C GLU A 15 -3.22 81.48 -15.37
N ALA A 16 -2.05 80.83 -15.41
CA ALA A 16 -2.01 79.38 -15.29
C ALA A 16 -2.39 78.98 -13.86
N ARG A 17 -3.55 78.34 -13.70
CA ARG A 17 -4.12 77.96 -12.40
C ARG A 17 -4.31 76.45 -12.33
N LEU A 18 -3.79 75.80 -11.29
CA LEU A 18 -4.03 74.38 -11.01
C LEU A 18 -5.37 74.15 -10.33
N ILE A 19 -5.91 75.19 -9.69
CA ILE A 19 -7.13 75.13 -8.88
C ILE A 19 -8.17 76.08 -9.48
N GLU A 20 -9.40 75.60 -9.58
CA GLU A 20 -10.59 76.43 -9.79
C GLU A 20 -11.61 76.20 -8.68
N THR A 21 -12.57 77.12 -8.55
CA THR A 21 -13.65 76.98 -7.58
C THR A 21 -14.87 76.44 -8.30
N ASN A 22 -15.41 75.31 -7.83
CA ASN A 22 -16.62 74.74 -8.40
C ASN A 22 -17.88 75.53 -7.99
N ASP A 23 -19.03 75.15 -8.54
CA ASP A 23 -20.33 75.80 -8.26
C ASP A 23 -20.73 75.76 -6.76
N ASP A 24 -20.15 74.84 -5.99
CA ASP A 24 -20.36 74.70 -4.53
C ASP A 24 -19.37 75.51 -3.69
N GLY A 25 -18.47 76.28 -4.31
CA GLY A 25 -17.47 77.09 -3.60
C GLY A 25 -16.23 76.31 -3.13
N LEU A 26 -16.08 75.04 -3.53
CA LEU A 26 -14.94 74.19 -3.17
C LEU A 26 -13.82 74.30 -4.20
N ALA A 27 -12.58 74.25 -3.71
CA ALA A 27 -11.39 74.16 -4.54
C ALA A 27 -11.31 72.78 -5.21
N VAL A 28 -11.21 72.74 -6.53
CA VAL A 28 -11.04 71.53 -7.34
C VAL A 28 -9.93 71.73 -8.37
N ILE A 29 -9.43 70.62 -8.93
CA ILE A 29 -8.44 70.71 -10.02
C ILE A 29 -9.07 71.40 -11.22
N SER A 30 -8.39 72.41 -11.76
CA SER A 30 -8.93 73.21 -12.85
C SER A 30 -9.15 72.37 -14.11
N ALA A 31 -10.27 72.61 -14.81
CA ALA A 31 -10.53 72.03 -16.12
C ALA A 31 -9.41 72.38 -17.12
N GLN A 32 -8.75 73.52 -16.93
CA GLN A 32 -7.58 73.93 -17.69
C GLN A 32 -6.38 72.99 -17.44
N CYS A 33 -6.08 72.63 -16.19
CA CYS A 33 -4.99 71.71 -15.87
C CYS A 33 -5.23 70.33 -16.51
N ILE A 34 -6.45 69.82 -16.42
CA ILE A 34 -6.82 68.51 -16.98
C ILE A 34 -6.73 68.51 -18.51
N SER A 35 -7.25 69.54 -19.17
CA SER A 35 -7.17 69.65 -20.64
C SER A 35 -5.72 69.86 -21.11
N PHE A 36 -4.92 70.67 -20.42
CA PHE A 36 -3.52 70.91 -20.79
C PHE A 36 -2.67 69.64 -20.66
N ALA A 37 -2.88 68.84 -19.60
CA ALA A 37 -2.20 67.55 -19.42
C ALA A 37 -2.47 66.55 -20.56
N LYS A 38 -3.65 66.63 -21.19
CA LYS A 38 -4.06 65.76 -22.30
C LYS A 38 -3.65 66.32 -23.67
N ASP A 39 -3.85 67.61 -23.89
CA ASP A 39 -3.71 68.25 -25.21
C ASP A 39 -2.28 68.71 -25.50
N ARG A 40 -1.50 69.03 -24.45
CA ARG A 40 -0.10 69.51 -24.56
C ARG A 40 0.82 68.87 -23.53
N PRO A 41 0.98 67.54 -23.55
CA PRO A 41 1.83 66.84 -22.59
C PRO A 41 3.30 67.29 -22.65
N ASP A 42 3.81 67.69 -23.82
CA ASP A 42 5.20 68.17 -23.99
C ASP A 42 5.52 69.45 -23.20
N ASP A 43 4.51 70.32 -23.04
CA ASP A 43 4.63 71.63 -22.36
C ASP A 43 4.01 71.63 -20.95
N PHE A 44 3.43 70.49 -20.55
CA PHE A 44 2.72 70.36 -19.28
C PHE A 44 3.64 70.61 -18.07
N MET A 45 4.93 70.27 -18.16
CA MET A 45 5.91 70.63 -17.14
C MET A 45 5.97 72.14 -16.91
N ASN A 46 6.07 72.93 -17.97
CA ASN A 46 6.19 74.39 -17.83
C ASN A 46 4.94 74.99 -17.24
N TYR A 47 3.78 74.50 -17.67
CA TYR A 47 2.50 74.84 -17.08
C TYR A 47 2.47 74.53 -15.58
N LEU A 48 2.83 73.30 -15.19
CA LEU A 48 2.86 72.86 -13.80
C LEU A 48 3.80 73.72 -12.95
N ARG A 49 5.02 73.98 -13.43
CA ARG A 49 6.02 74.83 -12.76
C ARG A 49 5.53 76.28 -12.59
N HIS A 50 4.84 76.85 -13.58
CA HIS A 50 4.33 78.21 -13.49
C HIS A 50 3.14 78.32 -12.54
N ALA A 51 2.17 77.42 -12.68
CA ALA A 51 0.96 77.40 -11.88
C ALA A 51 1.22 77.01 -10.41
N TRP A 52 2.22 76.15 -10.14
CA TRP A 52 2.63 75.79 -8.78
C TRP A 52 3.14 76.98 -7.97
N LYS A 53 3.73 78.00 -8.61
CA LYS A 53 4.16 79.23 -7.91
C LYS A 53 2.98 79.99 -7.28
N GLN A 54 1.80 79.88 -7.89
CA GLN A 54 0.59 80.55 -7.42
C GLN A 54 -0.20 79.66 -6.45
N ASP A 55 -0.41 78.40 -6.84
CA ASP A 55 -1.37 77.51 -6.17
C ASP A 55 -0.72 76.49 -5.22
N GLY A 56 0.61 76.29 -5.29
CA GLY A 56 1.32 75.24 -4.54
C GLY A 56 1.19 75.38 -3.01
N SER A 57 1.03 76.61 -2.49
CA SER A 57 0.82 76.83 -1.05
C SER A 57 -0.52 76.28 -0.53
N THR A 58 -1.52 76.15 -1.41
CA THR A 58 -2.83 75.57 -1.11
C THR A 58 -2.76 74.05 -1.12
N PHE A 59 -2.10 73.46 -2.13
CA PHE A 59 -1.87 72.00 -2.20
C PHE A 59 -1.09 71.47 -0.98
N ARG A 60 -0.11 72.22 -0.48
CA ARG A 60 0.63 71.83 0.74
C ARG A 60 -0.23 71.79 2.02
N LYS A 61 -1.42 72.39 2.00
CA LYS A 61 -2.36 72.43 3.14
C LYS A 61 -3.57 71.53 2.96
N ASP A 62 -3.86 71.10 1.73
CA ASP A 62 -5.03 70.31 1.36
C ASP A 62 -4.60 68.99 0.69
N GLU A 63 -4.62 67.92 1.49
CA GLU A 63 -4.17 66.59 1.06
C GLU A 63 -5.11 65.96 0.02
N ASP A 64 -6.42 66.26 0.07
CA ASP A 64 -7.39 65.71 -0.87
C ASP A 64 -7.22 66.35 -2.25
N LEU A 65 -6.96 67.66 -2.28
CA LEU A 65 -6.63 68.38 -3.50
C LEU A 65 -5.30 67.90 -4.11
N LEU A 66 -4.29 67.63 -3.28
CA LEU A 66 -3.02 67.04 -3.73
C LEU A 66 -3.22 65.65 -4.34
N LYS A 67 -4.03 64.78 -3.70
CA LYS A 67 -4.41 63.47 -4.25
C LYS A 67 -5.18 63.59 -5.56
N ALA A 68 -6.01 64.62 -5.72
CA ALA A 68 -6.72 64.88 -6.96
C ALA A 68 -5.74 65.28 -8.08
N LEU A 69 -4.73 66.11 -7.79
CA LEU A 69 -3.69 66.47 -8.75
C LEU A 69 -2.83 65.27 -9.15
N GLN A 70 -2.44 64.45 -8.18
CA GLN A 70 -1.68 63.20 -8.40
C GLN A 70 -2.38 62.24 -9.37
N LYS A 71 -3.72 62.26 -9.38
CA LYS A 71 -4.59 61.44 -10.24
C LYS A 71 -4.86 62.05 -11.62
N VAL A 72 -4.35 63.25 -11.91
CA VAL A 72 -4.51 63.85 -13.24
C VAL A 72 -3.84 62.97 -14.29
N GLU A 73 -4.60 62.62 -15.32
CA GLU A 73 -4.12 61.83 -16.45
C GLU A 73 -3.34 62.72 -17.43
N VAL A 74 -2.05 62.44 -17.57
CA VAL A 74 -1.17 63.08 -18.54
C VAL A 74 -1.05 62.18 -19.77
N ALA A 75 -1.19 62.76 -20.96
CA ALA A 75 -1.01 62.05 -22.22
C ALA A 75 0.47 61.68 -22.44
N ARG A 76 0.70 60.50 -23.02
CA ARG A 76 2.04 59.96 -23.32
C ARG A 76 2.22 59.72 -24.82
N PRO A 77 3.47 59.60 -25.31
CA PRO A 77 3.72 59.18 -26.68
C PRO A 77 3.05 57.84 -26.96
N GLY A 78 2.31 57.76 -28.08
CA GLY A 78 1.52 56.56 -28.44
C GLY A 78 0.03 56.64 -28.07
N GLY A 79 -0.43 57.72 -27.43
CA GLY A 79 -1.86 57.97 -27.17
C GLY A 79 -2.39 57.39 -25.86
N GLU A 80 -1.53 56.76 -25.07
CA GLU A 80 -1.85 56.28 -23.72
C GLU A 80 -1.84 57.43 -22.71
N THR A 81 -2.60 57.31 -21.63
CA THR A 81 -2.56 58.24 -20.49
C THR A 81 -2.01 57.55 -19.25
N ALA A 82 -1.33 58.31 -18.38
CA ALA A 82 -0.89 57.84 -17.08
C ALA A 82 -1.17 58.88 -16.00
N SER A 83 -1.42 58.42 -14.78
CA SER A 83 -1.55 59.28 -13.61
C SER A 83 -0.26 60.06 -13.38
N LEU A 84 -0.36 61.34 -13.03
CA LEU A 84 0.81 62.19 -12.78
C LEU A 84 1.79 61.57 -11.78
N VAL A 85 1.28 61.05 -10.66
CA VAL A 85 2.11 60.45 -9.59
C VAL A 85 2.88 59.19 -10.01
N SER A 86 2.47 58.50 -11.09
CA SER A 86 3.16 57.30 -11.59
C SER A 86 4.20 57.61 -12.68
N LEU A 87 4.42 58.89 -12.98
CA LEU A 87 5.39 59.35 -13.97
C LEU A 87 6.71 59.76 -13.32
N TYR A 88 7.79 59.50 -14.03
CA TYR A 88 9.14 59.88 -13.66
C TYR A 88 9.51 61.25 -14.22
N LEU A 89 10.16 62.08 -13.41
CA LEU A 89 10.72 63.33 -13.88
C LEU A 89 11.84 63.07 -14.91
N PRO A 90 11.90 63.83 -16.01
CA PRO A 90 12.88 63.66 -17.07
C PRO A 90 14.25 64.27 -16.68
N ILE A 91 14.75 63.93 -15.49
CA ILE A 91 16.05 64.39 -15.03
C ILE A 91 17.18 63.70 -15.81
N PRO A 92 18.35 64.35 -15.99
CA PRO A 92 19.41 63.83 -16.86
C PRO A 92 19.83 62.38 -16.58
N LYS A 93 19.87 61.99 -15.29
CA LYS A 93 20.22 60.63 -14.87
C LYS A 93 19.18 59.59 -15.31
N LEU A 94 17.89 59.84 -15.08
CA LEU A 94 16.82 58.91 -15.45
C LEU A 94 16.66 58.82 -16.97
N VAL A 95 16.81 59.94 -17.68
CA VAL A 95 16.83 59.97 -19.16
C VAL A 95 17.98 59.13 -19.70
N TYR A 96 19.18 59.27 -19.11
CA TYR A 96 20.34 58.47 -19.48
C TYR A 96 20.09 56.97 -19.24
N LEU A 97 19.59 56.58 -18.07
CA LEU A 97 19.31 55.18 -17.74
C LEU A 97 18.21 54.60 -18.65
N ARG A 98 17.14 55.36 -18.91
CA ARG A 98 16.10 54.98 -19.88
C ARG A 98 16.70 54.73 -21.25
N ASN A 99 17.54 55.61 -21.76
CA ASN A 99 18.14 55.46 -23.09
C ASN A 99 19.22 54.37 -23.15
N ARG A 100 19.83 54.02 -22.00
CA ARG A 100 20.74 52.89 -21.89
C ARG A 100 20.01 51.56 -21.98
N TYR A 101 18.85 51.45 -21.31
CA TYR A 101 18.13 50.19 -21.15
C TYR A 101 16.98 49.99 -22.11
N LEU A 102 16.40 51.06 -22.67
CA LEU A 102 15.21 50.99 -23.53
C LEU A 102 15.45 51.55 -24.93
N LEU A 103 14.91 50.85 -25.93
CA LEU A 103 14.90 51.28 -27.33
C LEU A 103 13.77 52.30 -27.61
N PRO A 104 13.82 53.03 -28.74
CA PRO A 104 12.82 54.05 -29.04
C PRO A 104 11.37 53.57 -29.07
N HIS A 105 11.13 52.31 -29.44
CA HIS A 105 9.79 51.71 -29.47
C HIS A 105 9.32 51.17 -28.11
N GLU A 106 10.24 51.04 -27.14
CA GLU A 106 9.94 50.55 -25.78
C GLU A 106 9.50 51.75 -24.92
N SER A 107 8.18 51.86 -24.71
CA SER A 107 7.55 52.98 -24.01
C SER A 107 7.82 52.93 -22.51
N PHE A 108 8.23 54.07 -21.93
CA PHE A 108 8.51 54.22 -20.50
C PHE A 108 7.71 55.37 -19.89
N ARG A 109 7.50 55.35 -18.57
CA ARG A 109 6.70 56.34 -17.83
C ARG A 109 7.46 57.64 -17.56
N LEU A 110 8.25 58.12 -18.52
CA LEU A 110 8.95 59.41 -18.39
C LEU A 110 8.00 60.54 -18.80
N LEU A 111 8.00 61.63 -18.03
CA LEU A 111 7.20 62.81 -18.36
C LEU A 111 7.83 63.57 -19.54
N LEU A 112 7.00 64.09 -20.46
CA LEU A 112 7.48 64.79 -21.65
C LEU A 112 7.94 66.21 -21.32
N ALA A 113 9.03 66.63 -21.95
CA ALA A 113 9.63 67.93 -21.74
C ALA A 113 10.08 68.54 -23.07
N GLU A 114 9.74 69.81 -23.31
CA GLU A 114 10.24 70.58 -24.46
C GLU A 114 11.74 70.91 -24.36
N TYR A 115 12.34 70.85 -23.17
CA TYR A 115 13.77 71.09 -22.94
C TYR A 115 14.38 70.13 -21.93
N GLU A 116 15.69 69.96 -22.01
CA GLU A 116 16.48 69.18 -21.06
C GLU A 116 16.67 69.95 -19.74
N ILE A 117 16.39 69.29 -18.61
CA ILE A 117 16.61 69.86 -17.28
C ILE A 117 18.12 70.00 -17.04
N THR A 118 18.60 71.21 -16.77
CA THR A 118 20.03 71.45 -16.56
C THR A 118 20.47 71.13 -15.11
N PRO A 119 21.70 70.60 -14.91
CA PRO A 119 22.23 70.38 -13.56
C PRO A 119 22.35 71.69 -12.76
N GLY A 120 22.20 71.60 -11.43
CA GLY A 120 22.30 72.73 -10.50
C GLY A 120 20.94 73.20 -9.98
N ALA A 121 20.76 74.51 -9.84
CA ALA A 121 19.55 75.09 -9.23
C ALA A 121 18.24 74.72 -9.95
N GLU A 122 18.30 74.45 -11.25
CA GLU A 122 17.13 74.02 -12.01
C GLU A 122 16.69 72.59 -11.64
N LEU A 123 17.64 71.67 -11.50
CA LEU A 123 17.39 70.30 -11.05
C LEU A 123 16.81 70.30 -9.62
N GLU A 124 17.41 71.04 -8.70
CA GLU A 124 16.93 71.17 -7.30
C GLU A 124 15.49 71.71 -7.24
N SER A 125 15.15 72.67 -8.10
CA SER A 125 13.79 73.18 -8.18
C SER A 125 12.79 72.14 -8.69
N TRP A 126 13.22 71.24 -9.58
CA TRP A 126 12.36 70.17 -10.10
C TRP A 126 12.21 69.03 -9.12
N THR A 127 13.28 68.62 -8.44
CA THR A 127 13.21 67.57 -7.41
C THR A 127 12.34 68.02 -6.24
N ALA A 128 12.48 69.27 -5.77
CA ALA A 128 11.61 69.81 -4.72
C ALA A 128 10.13 69.87 -5.12
N LEU A 129 9.84 70.21 -6.38
CA LEU A 129 8.47 70.14 -6.91
C LEU A 129 7.99 68.69 -7.02
N GLY A 130 8.89 67.78 -7.38
CA GLY A 130 8.62 66.35 -7.41
C GLY A 130 8.29 65.81 -6.02
N ASP A 131 9.03 66.19 -4.98
CA ASP A 131 8.75 65.84 -3.59
C ASP A 131 7.38 66.35 -3.12
N ASP A 132 7.05 67.60 -3.46
CA ASP A 132 5.77 68.23 -3.12
C ASP A 132 4.57 67.50 -3.78
N ILE A 133 4.72 67.06 -5.03
CA ILE A 133 3.64 66.43 -5.82
C ILE A 133 3.63 64.91 -5.65
N GLY A 134 4.75 64.30 -5.31
CA GLY A 134 4.97 62.85 -5.33
C GLY A 134 5.43 62.31 -6.69
N LEU A 135 6.11 63.11 -7.51
CA LEU A 135 6.74 62.63 -8.75
C LEU A 135 8.03 61.86 -8.43
N VAL A 136 8.19 60.71 -9.08
CA VAL A 136 9.37 59.88 -8.88
C VAL A 136 10.57 60.49 -9.62
N HIS A 137 11.68 60.65 -8.91
CA HIS A 137 12.89 61.26 -9.47
C HIS A 137 14.19 60.57 -9.04
N ASP A 138 14.10 59.48 -8.28
CA ASP A 138 15.21 58.64 -7.90
C ASP A 138 15.30 57.39 -8.80
N ASP A 139 16.51 56.85 -8.94
CA ASP A 139 16.77 55.56 -9.60
C ASP A 139 16.81 54.42 -8.57
N ASP A 140 15.76 54.31 -7.77
CA ASP A 140 15.59 53.27 -6.76
C ASP A 140 15.37 51.87 -7.39
N GLY A 141 15.19 50.84 -6.54
CA GLY A 141 14.92 49.49 -7.03
C GLY A 141 13.64 49.37 -7.86
N MET A 142 12.62 50.19 -7.56
CA MET A 142 11.36 50.23 -8.31
C MET A 142 11.54 50.81 -9.71
N PHE A 143 12.42 51.79 -9.89
CA PHE A 143 12.78 52.31 -11.21
C PHE A 143 13.35 51.23 -12.13
N TYR A 144 14.24 50.36 -11.63
CA TYR A 144 14.79 49.26 -12.42
C TYR A 144 13.74 48.17 -12.73
N ILE A 145 12.80 47.93 -11.81
CA ILE A 145 11.64 47.05 -12.05
C ILE A 145 10.74 47.61 -13.16
N ASP A 146 10.41 48.90 -13.11
CA ASP A 146 9.60 49.55 -14.15
C ASP A 146 10.31 49.55 -15.51
N LEU A 147 11.64 49.70 -15.54
CA LEU A 147 12.43 49.57 -16.77
C LEU A 147 12.35 48.16 -17.34
N LEU A 148 12.45 47.13 -16.51
CA LEU A 148 12.32 45.74 -16.95
C LEU A 148 10.90 45.45 -17.45
N ALA A 149 9.87 45.97 -16.78
CA ALA A 149 8.48 45.83 -17.22
C ALA A 149 8.26 46.48 -18.60
N ALA A 150 8.77 47.70 -18.81
CA ALA A 150 8.70 48.39 -20.09
C ALA A 150 9.45 47.64 -21.21
N LEU A 151 10.64 47.09 -20.91
CA LEU A 151 11.40 46.27 -21.84
C LEU A 151 10.61 45.03 -22.24
N LYS A 152 10.04 44.30 -21.28
CA LYS A 152 9.21 43.11 -21.54
C LYS A 152 7.98 43.45 -22.37
N SER A 153 7.25 44.53 -22.05
CA SER A 153 6.08 44.97 -22.81
C SER A 153 6.41 45.38 -24.24
N GLY A 154 7.60 45.95 -24.50
CA GLY A 154 8.05 46.24 -25.86
C GLY A 154 8.50 45.01 -26.65
N ASN A 155 8.75 43.88 -25.97
CA ASN A 155 9.33 42.66 -26.56
C ASN A 155 8.54 41.40 -26.16
N GLU A 156 7.21 41.43 -26.27
CA GLU A 156 6.34 40.34 -25.78
C GLU A 156 6.64 38.96 -26.39
N SER A 157 7.19 38.93 -27.62
CA SER A 157 7.57 37.70 -28.31
C SER A 157 8.82 37.01 -27.73
N GLY A 158 9.55 37.66 -26.82
CA GLY A 158 10.81 37.18 -26.26
C GLY A 158 12.04 37.46 -27.12
N ALA A 159 11.86 38.00 -28.33
CA ALA A 159 12.95 38.36 -29.23
C ALA A 159 13.54 39.74 -28.87
N VAL A 160 14.32 39.79 -27.79
CA VAL A 160 14.92 41.04 -27.28
C VAL A 160 16.19 41.39 -28.07
N GLU A 161 16.22 42.57 -28.67
CA GLU A 161 17.43 43.13 -29.27
C GLU A 161 18.43 43.56 -28.18
N PHE A 162 19.70 43.18 -28.31
CA PHE A 162 20.74 43.40 -27.28
C PHE A 162 20.33 42.88 -25.88
N PRO A 163 20.17 41.56 -25.71
CA PRO A 163 19.60 40.99 -24.49
C PRO A 163 20.46 41.18 -23.23
N ARG A 164 21.72 41.65 -23.38
CA ARG A 164 22.56 42.11 -22.27
C ARG A 164 21.87 43.18 -21.39
N ARG A 165 20.96 43.97 -21.95
CA ARG A 165 20.15 44.95 -21.20
C ARG A 165 19.32 44.29 -20.10
N VAL A 166 18.81 43.09 -20.33
CA VAL A 166 18.02 42.31 -19.36
C VAL A 166 18.90 41.80 -18.22
N LEU A 167 20.08 41.25 -18.56
CA LEU A 167 21.08 40.85 -17.55
C LEU A 167 21.43 42.02 -16.63
N GLU A 168 21.79 43.17 -17.21
CA GLU A 168 22.18 44.34 -16.42
C GLU A 168 21.05 44.80 -15.48
N LEU A 169 19.79 44.73 -15.92
CA LEU A 169 18.64 45.07 -15.08
C LEU A 169 18.45 44.07 -13.92
N TYR A 170 18.56 42.76 -14.16
CA TYR A 170 18.51 41.77 -13.07
C TYR A 170 19.60 42.02 -12.03
N LEU A 171 20.82 42.33 -12.48
CA LEU A 171 21.94 42.63 -11.58
C LEU A 171 21.70 43.91 -10.77
N ARG A 172 21.09 44.94 -11.37
CA ARG A 172 20.73 46.19 -10.67
C ARG A 172 19.62 45.97 -9.64
N ILE A 173 18.59 45.19 -9.99
CA ILE A 173 17.52 44.82 -9.08
C ILE A 173 18.08 44.00 -7.90
N GLN A 174 18.98 43.04 -8.17
CA GLN A 174 19.67 42.29 -7.13
C GLN A 174 20.49 43.21 -6.20
N ALA A 175 21.24 44.16 -6.77
CA ALA A 175 22.02 45.11 -5.99
C ALA A 175 21.14 46.02 -5.11
N ALA A 176 19.97 46.44 -5.60
CA ALA A 176 18.98 47.18 -4.82
C ALA A 176 18.42 46.34 -3.67
N CYS A 177 18.04 45.09 -3.95
CA CYS A 177 17.54 44.15 -2.93
C CYS A 177 18.56 43.84 -1.82
N ASP A 178 19.86 43.91 -2.13
CA ASP A 178 20.95 43.69 -1.17
C ASP A 178 21.19 44.90 -0.24
N MET A 179 20.60 46.06 -0.51
CA MET A 179 20.73 47.24 0.35
C MET A 179 19.96 47.05 1.68
N LYS A 180 20.57 47.47 2.79
CA LYS A 180 19.97 47.32 4.13
C LYS A 180 18.65 48.09 4.23
N GLY A 181 17.56 47.38 4.53
CA GLY A 181 16.22 47.96 4.72
C GLY A 181 15.22 47.60 3.62
N GLU A 182 15.68 47.00 2.51
CA GLU A 182 14.86 46.71 1.34
C GLU A 182 14.31 45.28 1.26
N ASN A 183 14.05 44.65 2.42
CA ASN A 183 13.36 43.35 2.45
C ASN A 183 11.97 43.41 1.79
N ALA A 184 11.31 44.57 1.86
CA ALA A 184 10.04 44.80 1.18
C ALA A 184 10.19 44.73 -0.35
N LEU A 185 11.23 45.38 -0.92
CA LEU A 185 11.52 45.29 -2.36
C LEU A 185 11.82 43.84 -2.76
N LYS A 186 12.62 43.13 -1.97
CA LYS A 186 12.95 41.72 -2.22
C LYS A 186 11.69 40.85 -2.29
N GLN A 187 10.75 41.04 -1.37
CA GLN A 187 9.48 40.33 -1.34
C GLN A 187 8.58 40.72 -2.53
N MET A 188 8.43 42.02 -2.82
CA MET A 188 7.66 42.51 -3.97
C MET A 188 8.21 42.01 -5.30
N THR A 189 9.54 42.03 -5.46
CA THR A 189 10.21 41.51 -6.66
C THR A 189 9.89 40.02 -6.84
N ARG A 190 9.96 39.23 -5.76
CA ARG A 190 9.61 37.81 -5.81
C ARG A 190 8.18 37.58 -6.25
N GLU A 191 7.22 38.25 -5.63
CA GLU A 191 5.79 38.12 -5.93
C GLU A 191 5.51 38.49 -7.40
N TRP A 192 6.08 39.60 -7.86
CA TRP A 192 5.94 40.02 -9.25
C TRP A 192 6.49 38.99 -10.24
N PHE A 193 7.68 38.45 -10.00
CA PHE A 193 8.28 37.43 -10.86
C PHE A 193 7.52 36.08 -10.81
N GLN A 194 6.74 35.81 -9.76
CA GLN A 194 5.89 34.63 -9.67
C GLN A 194 4.61 34.78 -10.49
N GLU A 195 4.02 35.97 -10.53
CA GLU A 195 2.76 36.26 -11.22
C GLU A 195 2.97 36.58 -12.72
N ASP A 196 4.00 37.36 -13.05
CA ASP A 196 4.27 37.86 -14.39
C ASP A 196 5.46 37.14 -15.06
N PRO A 197 5.38 36.87 -16.38
CA PRO A 197 6.47 36.25 -17.13
C PRO A 197 7.54 37.30 -17.45
N VAL A 198 8.48 37.49 -16.54
CA VAL A 198 9.56 38.49 -16.64
C VAL A 198 10.96 37.89 -16.57
N LEU A 199 11.09 36.55 -16.54
CA LEU A 199 12.37 35.85 -16.72
C LEU A 199 12.60 35.48 -18.18
N LEU A 200 13.57 36.14 -18.82
CA LEU A 200 14.02 35.79 -20.17
C LEU A 200 14.95 34.57 -20.20
N THR A 201 14.59 33.58 -21.01
CA THR A 201 15.43 32.43 -21.40
C THR A 201 15.59 32.37 -22.93
N GLU A 202 16.34 31.39 -23.45
CA GLU A 202 16.40 31.15 -24.90
C GLU A 202 15.03 30.80 -25.53
N LYS A 203 14.06 30.34 -24.72
CA LYS A 203 12.72 29.98 -25.15
C LYS A 203 11.69 31.11 -24.99
N GLY A 204 12.10 32.29 -24.51
CA GLY A 204 11.25 33.45 -24.30
C GLY A 204 11.07 33.82 -22.82
N TRP A 205 10.00 34.55 -22.53
CA TRP A 205 9.67 35.05 -21.18
C TRP A 205 8.88 34.01 -20.36
N HIS A 206 9.26 33.84 -19.09
CA HIS A 206 8.66 32.86 -18.18
C HIS A 206 8.46 33.43 -16.78
N ARG A 207 7.55 32.80 -16.02
CA ARG A 207 7.41 33.06 -14.58
C ARG A 207 8.49 32.33 -13.81
N SER A 208 8.84 32.83 -12.64
CA SER A 208 9.79 32.17 -11.74
C SER A 208 9.29 30.80 -11.26
N SER A 209 7.97 30.63 -11.11
CA SER A 209 7.30 29.36 -10.78
C SER A 209 7.34 28.31 -11.89
N GLU A 210 7.70 28.71 -13.11
CA GLU A 210 7.80 27.82 -14.28
C GLU A 210 9.25 27.43 -14.59
N CYS A 211 10.23 28.03 -13.92
CA CYS A 211 11.64 27.91 -14.23
C CYS A 211 12.41 27.07 -13.22
N TYR A 212 13.56 26.54 -13.66
CA TYR A 212 14.55 25.89 -12.81
C TYR A 212 15.86 26.68 -12.84
N VAL A 213 16.56 26.80 -11.71
CA VAL A 213 17.81 27.56 -11.66
C VAL A 213 18.88 26.87 -12.50
N GLN A 214 19.09 25.57 -12.29
CA GLN A 214 20.00 24.77 -13.10
C GLN A 214 19.32 23.48 -13.56
N ALA A 215 19.63 23.06 -14.79
CA ALA A 215 19.33 21.70 -15.20
C ALA A 215 20.19 20.77 -14.35
N PRO A 216 19.62 19.77 -13.67
CA PRO A 216 20.45 18.83 -12.95
C PRO A 216 21.34 18.08 -13.95
N GLU A 217 22.57 17.79 -13.54
CA GLU A 217 23.51 17.07 -14.39
C GLU A 217 22.90 15.71 -14.78
N HIS A 218 22.92 15.40 -16.10
CA HIS A 218 22.30 14.22 -16.73
C HIS A 218 20.77 14.26 -16.93
N LEU A 219 20.12 15.40 -16.71
CA LEU A 219 18.64 15.51 -16.66
C LEU A 219 18.00 16.48 -17.66
N SER A 220 18.82 17.19 -18.43
CA SER A 220 18.39 18.17 -19.43
C SER A 220 17.51 17.61 -20.56
N ASN A 221 17.55 16.28 -20.78
CA ASN A 221 16.74 15.61 -21.80
C ASN A 221 15.43 15.02 -21.24
N VAL A 222 15.30 14.95 -19.91
CA VAL A 222 14.19 14.27 -19.22
C VAL A 222 13.15 15.28 -18.73
N ILE A 223 13.59 16.47 -18.31
CA ILE A 223 12.73 17.51 -17.74
C ILE A 223 12.50 18.61 -18.76
N THR A 224 11.22 18.88 -19.09
CA THR A 224 10.86 19.77 -20.21
C THR A 224 10.75 21.27 -19.90
N GLY A 225 11.05 21.71 -18.67
CA GLY A 225 10.90 23.13 -18.28
C GLY A 225 12.08 24.05 -18.65
N PRO A 226 11.86 25.37 -18.68
CA PRO A 226 12.88 26.38 -18.94
C PRO A 226 13.91 26.44 -17.81
N VAL A 227 15.18 26.51 -18.20
CA VAL A 227 16.33 26.53 -17.27
C VAL A 227 17.00 27.90 -17.35
N LEU A 228 17.32 28.48 -16.20
CA LEU A 228 17.89 29.83 -16.10
C LEU A 228 19.42 29.85 -16.27
N LEU A 229 20.12 28.78 -15.87
CA LEU A 229 21.57 28.62 -16.01
C LEU A 229 21.94 27.37 -16.83
N PRO A 230 22.87 27.47 -17.80
CA PRO A 230 23.65 28.67 -18.14
C PRO A 230 22.80 29.75 -18.83
N PRO A 231 23.09 31.04 -18.60
CA PRO A 231 22.38 32.13 -19.28
C PRO A 231 22.66 32.09 -20.79
N PRO A 232 21.79 32.70 -21.62
CA PRO A 232 21.97 32.74 -23.07
C PRO A 232 23.35 33.27 -23.47
N LYS A 233 24.02 32.60 -24.42
CA LYS A 233 25.38 32.98 -24.86
C LYS A 233 25.48 34.44 -25.35
N SER A 234 24.38 34.97 -25.89
CA SER A 234 24.26 36.35 -26.36
C SER A 234 24.39 37.41 -25.26
N TRP A 235 24.32 37.02 -23.99
CA TRP A 235 24.45 37.95 -22.86
C TRP A 235 25.92 38.28 -22.55
N ASP A 236 26.87 37.42 -22.97
CA ASP A 236 28.31 37.58 -22.73
C ASP A 236 28.64 37.83 -21.24
N VAL A 237 28.19 36.88 -20.40
CA VAL A 237 28.22 36.99 -18.93
C VAL A 237 29.60 36.65 -18.39
N SER A 238 30.18 37.54 -17.58
CA SER A 238 31.43 37.28 -16.84
C SER A 238 31.20 36.37 -15.62
N SER A 239 32.27 35.81 -15.05
CA SER A 239 32.18 34.95 -13.86
C SER A 239 31.58 35.65 -12.64
N PHE A 240 31.87 36.95 -12.45
CA PHE A 240 31.30 37.74 -11.36
C PHE A 240 29.80 38.01 -11.57
N GLU A 241 29.40 38.37 -12.79
CA GLU A 241 28.00 38.57 -13.15
C GLU A 241 27.20 37.27 -13.01
N LEU A 242 27.79 36.12 -13.35
CA LEU A 242 27.17 34.81 -13.20
C LEU A 242 26.86 34.51 -11.72
N ALA A 243 27.79 34.78 -10.81
CA ALA A 243 27.57 34.58 -9.37
C ALA A 243 26.47 35.50 -8.82
N ALA A 244 26.44 36.76 -9.25
CA ALA A 244 25.39 37.70 -8.86
C ALA A 244 24.01 37.31 -9.45
N LEU A 245 23.98 36.76 -10.66
CA LEU A 245 22.78 36.26 -11.29
C LEU A 245 22.24 34.99 -10.59
N GLU A 246 23.13 34.07 -10.23
CA GLU A 246 22.75 32.89 -9.42
C GLU A 246 22.19 33.31 -8.06
N LYS A 247 22.82 34.30 -7.41
CA LYS A 247 22.31 34.90 -6.18
C LYS A 247 20.90 35.48 -6.38
N PHE A 248 20.66 36.19 -7.48
CA PHE A 248 19.35 36.73 -7.80
C PHE A 248 18.28 35.64 -7.90
N TYR A 249 18.56 34.56 -8.63
CA TYR A 249 17.60 33.45 -8.79
C TYR A 249 17.35 32.70 -7.48
N ARG A 250 18.41 32.35 -6.74
CA ARG A 250 18.31 31.49 -5.55
C ARG A 250 17.89 32.25 -4.29
N GLU A 251 18.42 33.45 -4.06
CA GLU A 251 18.19 34.18 -2.81
C GLU A 251 17.06 35.21 -2.89
N THR A 252 16.94 35.91 -4.02
CA THR A 252 15.92 36.96 -4.22
C THR A 252 14.62 36.36 -4.68
N LEU A 253 14.64 35.68 -5.82
CA LEU A 253 13.46 35.04 -6.38
C LEU A 253 13.07 33.74 -5.67
N GLN A 254 14.02 33.08 -4.99
CA GLN A 254 13.81 31.77 -4.36
C GLN A 254 13.24 30.74 -5.35
N VAL A 255 13.77 30.75 -6.57
CA VAL A 255 13.47 29.69 -7.54
C VAL A 255 14.10 28.41 -7.01
N ASP A 256 13.25 27.46 -6.63
CA ASP A 256 13.71 26.10 -6.34
C ASP A 256 14.08 25.39 -7.63
N ASP A 257 14.96 24.40 -7.54
CA ASP A 257 15.24 23.53 -8.68
C ASP A 257 14.01 22.64 -9.02
N GLY A 258 12.95 22.69 -8.18
CA GLY A 258 11.59 22.20 -8.48
C GLY A 258 11.56 20.74 -8.91
N LEU A 259 12.60 20.01 -8.54
CA LEU A 259 13.03 18.82 -9.26
C LEU A 259 12.09 17.65 -9.00
N LEU A 260 11.56 17.58 -7.78
CA LEU A 260 10.50 16.64 -7.43
C LEU A 260 9.24 16.91 -8.25
N ASP A 261 8.72 18.14 -8.24
CA ASP A 261 7.51 18.50 -8.99
C ASP A 261 7.67 18.28 -10.50
N ALA A 262 8.86 18.53 -11.03
CA ALA A 262 9.21 18.24 -12.41
C ALA A 262 9.08 16.75 -12.73
N VAL A 263 9.70 15.90 -11.92
CA VAL A 263 9.66 14.45 -12.10
C VAL A 263 8.23 13.91 -11.95
N LEU A 264 7.48 14.37 -10.96
CA LEU A 264 6.08 13.96 -10.76
C LEU A 264 5.21 14.36 -11.96
N LYS A 265 5.37 15.59 -12.48
CA LYS A 265 4.67 16.04 -13.70
C LYS A 265 5.04 15.21 -14.93
N GLU A 266 6.28 14.78 -15.09
CA GLU A 266 6.66 13.89 -16.19
C GLU A 266 6.08 12.48 -16.01
N LEU A 267 6.04 11.95 -14.78
CA LEU A 267 5.37 10.67 -14.48
C LEU A 267 3.85 10.73 -14.76
N ASP A 268 3.20 11.86 -14.51
CA ASP A 268 1.77 12.08 -14.82
C ASP A 268 1.47 11.97 -16.33
N LYS A 269 2.45 12.26 -17.20
CA LYS A 269 2.33 12.08 -18.66
C LYS A 269 2.34 10.62 -19.09
N LYS A 270 2.52 9.68 -18.15
CA LYS A 270 2.61 8.23 -18.38
C LYS A 270 3.66 7.89 -19.44
N PRO A 271 4.94 8.20 -19.18
CA PRO A 271 6.02 7.99 -20.13
C PRO A 271 6.33 6.49 -20.31
N ASP A 272 6.94 6.09 -21.42
CA ASP A 272 7.29 4.68 -21.66
C ASP A 272 8.24 4.07 -20.60
N PHE A 273 8.54 2.78 -20.73
CA PHE A 273 9.39 2.06 -19.77
C PHE A 273 10.75 2.75 -19.58
N HIS A 274 11.46 3.05 -20.67
CA HIS A 274 12.81 3.60 -20.59
C HIS A 274 12.84 5.00 -19.98
N HIS A 275 11.87 5.85 -20.31
CA HIS A 275 11.79 7.18 -19.74
C HIS A 275 11.32 7.13 -18.27
N SER A 276 10.41 6.20 -17.91
CA SER A 276 10.03 5.96 -16.52
C SER A 276 11.23 5.49 -15.68
N GLU A 277 12.02 4.54 -16.18
CA GLU A 277 13.26 4.06 -15.56
C GLU A 277 14.23 5.21 -15.30
N GLN A 278 14.43 6.10 -16.29
CA GLN A 278 15.23 7.31 -16.12
C GLN A 278 14.69 8.19 -14.99
N LEU A 279 13.38 8.45 -14.94
CA LEU A 279 12.74 9.24 -13.88
C LEU A 279 12.92 8.60 -12.49
N TYR A 280 12.84 7.27 -12.37
CA TYR A 280 13.13 6.59 -11.09
C TYR A 280 14.61 6.72 -10.72
N GLY A 281 15.52 6.56 -11.69
CA GLY A 281 16.96 6.76 -11.48
C GLY A 281 17.30 8.18 -11.01
N VAL A 282 16.53 9.16 -11.46
CA VAL A 282 16.62 10.56 -11.04
C VAL A 282 16.18 10.71 -9.59
N LEU A 283 14.98 10.21 -9.25
CA LEU A 283 14.48 10.22 -7.87
C LEU A 283 15.51 9.58 -6.92
N ASN A 284 16.13 8.48 -7.33
CA ASN A 284 17.14 7.77 -6.53
C ASN A 284 18.43 8.59 -6.30
N LYS A 285 18.75 9.57 -7.15
CA LYS A 285 19.91 10.47 -6.96
C LYS A 285 19.59 11.71 -6.14
N ILE A 286 18.34 12.15 -6.13
CA ILE A 286 17.96 13.46 -5.60
C ILE A 286 17.22 13.37 -4.27
N TRP A 287 16.70 12.20 -3.89
CA TRP A 287 15.86 12.06 -2.69
C TRP A 287 16.52 12.55 -1.40
N GLU A 288 17.85 12.45 -1.28
CA GLU A 288 18.61 12.98 -0.12
C GLU A 288 18.59 14.51 -0.04
N LYS A 289 18.35 15.18 -1.17
CA LYS A 289 18.26 16.64 -1.29
C LYS A 289 16.81 17.14 -1.20
N ILE A 290 15.82 16.24 -1.26
CA ILE A 290 14.40 16.60 -1.14
C ILE A 290 14.13 16.99 0.32
N PRO A 291 13.42 18.11 0.58
CA PRO A 291 13.01 18.50 1.92
C PRO A 291 12.27 17.36 2.63
N MET A 292 12.54 17.16 3.93
CA MET A 292 11.90 16.08 4.71
C MET A 292 10.37 16.13 4.69
N ASP A 293 9.79 17.33 4.58
CA ASP A 293 8.34 17.56 4.53
C ASP A 293 7.71 17.09 3.20
N ASP A 294 8.50 16.95 2.13
CA ASP A 294 8.03 16.50 0.81
C ASP A 294 8.17 14.99 0.58
N LEU A 295 8.96 14.28 1.41
CA LEU A 295 9.09 12.82 1.32
C LEU A 295 7.76 12.07 1.56
N PRO A 296 6.90 12.46 2.52
CA PRO A 296 5.56 11.90 2.65
C PRO A 296 4.72 12.09 1.38
N ARG A 297 4.77 13.27 0.76
CA ARG A 297 4.05 13.58 -0.48
C ARG A 297 4.50 12.67 -1.63
N LEU A 298 5.81 12.44 -1.76
CA LEU A 298 6.37 11.49 -2.75
C LEU A 298 5.85 10.06 -2.51
N ARG A 299 5.83 9.58 -1.26
CA ARG A 299 5.33 8.24 -0.91
C ARG A 299 3.84 8.09 -1.24
N GLU A 300 3.05 9.10 -0.89
CA GLU A 300 1.61 9.11 -1.14
C GLU A 300 1.31 9.11 -2.64
N TYR A 301 2.06 9.90 -3.42
CA TYR A 301 1.95 9.91 -4.88
C TYR A 301 2.13 8.51 -5.49
N PHE A 302 3.17 7.75 -5.10
CA PHE A 302 3.40 6.40 -5.62
C PHE A 302 2.37 5.36 -5.13
N LYS A 303 1.72 5.62 -3.99
CA LYS A 303 0.65 4.74 -3.47
C LYS A 303 -0.67 4.96 -4.20
N GLU A 304 -1.01 6.21 -4.48
CA GLU A 304 -2.29 6.57 -5.10
C GLU A 304 -2.25 6.46 -6.64
N ASN A 305 -1.10 6.72 -7.25
CA ASN A 305 -0.96 6.76 -8.70
C ASN A 305 -0.29 5.49 -9.23
N GLN A 306 -0.87 4.94 -10.29
CA GLN A 306 -0.27 3.86 -11.08
C GLN A 306 0.86 4.39 -11.95
N CYS A 307 2.01 4.65 -11.33
CA CYS A 307 3.18 5.28 -11.95
C CYS A 307 4.38 4.34 -12.13
N ILE A 308 4.29 3.09 -11.66
CA ILE A 308 5.35 2.07 -11.77
C ILE A 308 5.10 1.20 -13.01
N ILE A 309 6.11 1.05 -13.87
CA ILE A 309 6.14 0.08 -14.98
C ILE A 309 7.33 -0.85 -14.77
N LEU A 310 7.16 -2.18 -14.90
CA LEU A 310 8.18 -3.16 -14.52
C LEU A 310 8.92 -3.75 -15.74
N SER A 311 8.36 -3.70 -16.94
CA SER A 311 9.05 -4.17 -18.14
C SER A 311 8.65 -3.37 -19.38
N GLU A 312 9.44 -3.49 -20.45
CA GLU A 312 9.12 -2.88 -21.75
C GLU A 312 7.86 -3.51 -22.40
N ASP A 313 7.60 -4.78 -22.10
CA ASP A 313 6.44 -5.54 -22.59
C ASP A 313 5.18 -5.31 -21.72
N ASP A 314 5.30 -4.62 -20.58
CA ASP A 314 4.17 -4.37 -19.68
C ASP A 314 3.23 -3.32 -20.26
N THR A 315 1.99 -3.72 -20.50
CA THR A 315 0.91 -2.81 -20.88
C THR A 315 0.25 -2.13 -19.68
N GLU A 316 0.50 -2.64 -18.48
CA GLU A 316 -0.11 -2.19 -17.23
C GLU A 316 0.85 -1.33 -16.40
N ARG A 317 0.29 -0.40 -15.63
CA ARG A 317 1.01 0.35 -14.61
C ARG A 317 0.53 -0.04 -13.24
N TYR A 318 1.44 -0.01 -12.28
CA TYR A 318 1.24 -0.47 -10.92
C TYR A 318 1.37 0.67 -9.93
N SER A 319 0.60 0.59 -8.85
CA SER A 319 0.83 1.40 -7.65
C SER A 319 1.92 0.75 -6.79
N LEU A 320 2.43 1.49 -5.81
CA LEU A 320 3.39 0.95 -4.85
C LEU A 320 2.85 -0.29 -4.10
N GLY A 321 1.55 -0.34 -3.82
CA GLY A 321 0.91 -1.45 -3.10
C GLY A 321 0.71 -2.70 -3.96
N ASP A 322 0.73 -2.57 -5.28
CA ASP A 322 0.63 -3.71 -6.21
C ASP A 322 1.96 -4.45 -6.35
N CYS A 323 3.08 -3.76 -6.10
CA CYS A 323 4.43 -4.26 -6.34
C CYS A 323 5.08 -4.82 -5.07
N VAL A 324 6.01 -5.75 -5.27
CA VAL A 324 6.87 -6.29 -4.21
C VAL A 324 8.33 -6.20 -4.61
N TRP A 325 9.18 -5.99 -3.62
CA TRP A 325 10.63 -6.14 -3.76
C TRP A 325 11.03 -7.56 -3.33
N ALA A 326 11.19 -8.47 -4.30
CA ALA A 326 11.46 -9.89 -4.05
C ALA A 326 12.68 -10.39 -4.85
N PRO A 327 13.92 -10.11 -4.43
CA PRO A 327 15.12 -10.49 -5.19
C PRO A 327 15.19 -12.00 -5.45
N LYS A 328 15.65 -12.39 -6.65
CA LYS A 328 15.73 -13.78 -7.14
C LYS A 328 14.40 -14.55 -7.24
N LEU A 329 13.27 -13.92 -6.99
CA LEU A 329 11.95 -14.54 -7.17
C LEU A 329 11.37 -14.15 -8.53
N ASN A 330 10.88 -15.12 -9.31
CA ASN A 330 10.26 -14.85 -10.61
C ASN A 330 8.74 -14.63 -10.47
N CYS A 331 8.33 -13.62 -9.70
CA CYS A 331 6.93 -13.18 -9.64
C CYS A 331 6.69 -11.99 -10.59
N PRO A 332 5.49 -11.86 -11.20
CA PRO A 332 5.24 -10.81 -12.21
C PRO A 332 5.43 -9.38 -11.70
N LYS A 333 4.98 -9.09 -10.47
CA LYS A 333 4.98 -7.74 -9.89
C LYS A 333 6.25 -7.42 -9.10
N ASN A 334 7.40 -7.91 -9.56
CA ASN A 334 8.68 -7.81 -8.84
C ASN A 334 9.57 -6.66 -9.33
N ALA A 335 9.66 -5.58 -8.56
CA ALA A 335 10.54 -4.46 -8.89
C ALA A 335 12.03 -4.79 -8.84
N ALA A 336 12.44 -5.76 -8.02
CA ALA A 336 13.85 -6.14 -7.87
C ALA A 336 14.43 -6.82 -9.12
N LYS A 337 13.57 -7.36 -10.00
CA LYS A 337 13.98 -7.97 -11.27
C LYS A 337 14.32 -6.90 -12.31
N SER A 338 13.55 -5.81 -12.31
CA SER A 338 13.62 -4.75 -13.31
C SER A 338 14.64 -3.69 -12.96
N PHE A 339 14.71 -3.32 -11.68
CA PHE A 339 15.49 -2.16 -11.21
C PHE A 339 16.38 -2.50 -10.01
N PRO A 340 17.28 -3.50 -10.09
CA PRO A 340 18.03 -4.00 -8.93
C PRO A 340 18.84 -2.91 -8.20
N GLU A 341 19.32 -1.89 -8.90
CA GLU A 341 20.06 -0.75 -8.38
C GLU A 341 19.20 0.29 -7.64
N LEU A 342 17.88 0.25 -7.78
CA LEU A 342 16.95 1.22 -7.19
C LEU A 342 16.34 0.74 -5.86
N GLN A 343 16.98 -0.22 -5.19
CA GLN A 343 16.51 -0.77 -3.91
C GLN A 343 16.30 0.32 -2.85
N THR A 344 17.26 1.25 -2.74
CA THR A 344 17.21 2.35 -1.77
C THR A 344 15.97 3.21 -1.99
N LEU A 345 15.67 3.57 -3.23
CA LEU A 345 14.46 4.32 -3.57
C LEU A 345 13.19 3.52 -3.25
N PHE A 346 13.01 2.34 -3.85
CA PHE A 346 11.72 1.63 -3.75
C PHE A 346 11.44 1.11 -2.34
N VAL A 347 12.43 0.53 -1.67
CA VAL A 347 12.25 -0.04 -0.32
C VAL A 347 12.49 1.02 0.75
N GLY A 348 13.63 1.72 0.68
CA GLY A 348 14.05 2.65 1.73
C GLY A 348 13.27 3.96 1.75
N VAL A 349 13.06 4.57 0.58
CA VAL A 349 12.38 5.86 0.48
C VAL A 349 10.87 5.69 0.34
N LEU A 350 10.41 4.92 -0.65
CA LEU A 350 8.99 4.78 -0.96
C LEU A 350 8.26 3.83 0.00
N GLY A 351 8.98 2.85 0.58
CA GLY A 351 8.41 1.90 1.53
C GLY A 351 7.69 0.72 0.88
N MET A 352 8.14 0.27 -0.29
CA MET A 352 7.66 -0.94 -0.95
C MET A 352 7.88 -2.16 -0.05
N GLN A 353 6.90 -3.08 -0.02
CA GLN A 353 7.02 -4.33 0.72
C GLN A 353 8.21 -5.15 0.19
N LYS A 354 9.08 -5.60 1.09
CA LYS A 354 10.24 -6.43 0.79
C LYS A 354 10.06 -7.84 1.33
N THR A 355 10.39 -8.85 0.52
CA THR A 355 10.57 -10.23 0.97
C THR A 355 11.92 -10.77 0.48
N ASP A 356 12.58 -11.55 1.30
CA ASP A 356 13.85 -12.21 0.97
C ASP A 356 13.62 -13.70 0.59
N ILE A 357 12.38 -14.14 0.42
CA ILE A 357 12.04 -15.56 0.17
C ILE A 357 12.76 -16.14 -1.07
N GLY A 358 12.95 -15.34 -2.13
CA GLY A 358 13.69 -15.76 -3.32
C GLY A 358 15.17 -15.99 -3.05
N LEU A 359 15.79 -15.15 -2.22
CA LEU A 359 17.17 -15.33 -1.75
C LEU A 359 17.29 -16.57 -0.85
N VAL A 360 16.33 -16.74 0.07
CA VAL A 360 16.26 -17.92 0.96
C VAL A 360 16.14 -19.20 0.14
N TYR A 361 15.24 -19.23 -0.86
CA TYR A 361 15.09 -20.37 -1.76
C TYR A 361 16.39 -20.70 -2.50
N ASP A 362 17.04 -19.70 -3.11
CA ASP A 362 18.31 -19.89 -3.80
C ASP A 362 19.40 -20.42 -2.85
N GLU A 363 19.44 -19.94 -1.61
CA GLU A 363 20.39 -20.41 -0.61
C GLU A 363 20.10 -21.85 -0.14
N ILE A 364 18.83 -22.24 0.00
CA ILE A 364 18.41 -23.62 0.32
C ILE A 364 18.89 -24.59 -0.76
N VAL A 365 18.61 -24.27 -2.02
CA VAL A 365 18.94 -25.14 -3.15
C VAL A 365 20.45 -25.30 -3.33
N ASN A 366 21.22 -24.26 -3.00
CA ASN A 366 22.67 -24.28 -3.11
C ASN A 366 23.38 -24.78 -1.84
N LEU A 367 22.63 -25.16 -0.79
CA LEU A 367 23.19 -25.53 0.52
C LEU A 367 24.19 -26.68 0.44
N ILE A 368 23.96 -27.66 -0.44
CA ILE A 368 24.82 -28.84 -0.61
C ILE A 368 26.21 -28.52 -1.21
N TYR A 369 26.35 -27.38 -1.87
CA TYR A 369 27.60 -26.96 -2.52
C TYR A 369 28.45 -26.05 -1.61
N LEU A 370 27.96 -25.68 -0.43
CA LEU A 370 28.67 -24.79 0.49
C LEU A 370 29.71 -25.56 1.32
N VAL A 371 30.98 -25.24 1.11
CA VAL A 371 32.09 -25.76 1.92
C VAL A 371 32.16 -24.99 3.25
N THR A 372 31.89 -25.67 4.37
CA THR A 372 31.98 -25.11 5.72
C THR A 372 33.43 -25.10 6.21
N ILE A 373 34.21 -24.09 5.80
CA ILE A 373 35.63 -23.99 6.23
C ILE A 373 35.74 -23.24 7.58
N PHE A 374 34.85 -22.29 7.88
CA PHE A 374 34.83 -21.53 9.15
C PHE A 374 33.43 -21.00 9.58
N GLY A 375 32.34 -21.65 9.14
CA GLY A 375 30.96 -21.16 9.32
C GLY A 375 30.06 -22.04 10.20
N GLU A 376 28.81 -21.58 10.41
CA GLU A 376 27.74 -22.36 11.05
C GLU A 376 27.56 -23.72 10.34
N PRO A 377 27.36 -24.84 11.08
CA PRO A 377 27.13 -26.15 10.46
C PRO A 377 25.94 -26.14 9.50
N ASN A 378 26.07 -26.80 8.33
CA ASN A 378 25.02 -26.86 7.30
C ASN A 378 23.66 -27.30 7.86
N VAL A 379 23.64 -28.18 8.87
CA VAL A 379 22.43 -28.61 9.59
C VAL A 379 21.69 -27.44 10.25
N GLN A 380 22.40 -26.56 10.95
CA GLN A 380 21.79 -25.43 11.64
C GLN A 380 21.34 -24.37 10.64
N LYS A 381 22.12 -24.15 9.57
CA LYS A 381 21.75 -23.28 8.46
C LYS A 381 20.47 -23.76 7.76
N ALA A 382 20.36 -25.05 7.48
CA ALA A 382 19.17 -25.66 6.89
C ALA A 382 17.89 -25.38 7.69
N ARG A 383 17.95 -25.55 9.03
CA ARG A 383 16.81 -25.24 9.92
C ARG A 383 16.34 -23.81 9.78
N ARG A 384 17.28 -22.86 9.87
CA ARG A 384 16.93 -21.42 9.81
C ARG A 384 16.33 -21.07 8.46
N LEU A 385 16.88 -21.58 7.37
CA LEU A 385 16.37 -21.33 6.03
C LEU A 385 14.98 -21.95 5.81
N LEU A 386 14.74 -23.18 6.28
CA LEU A 386 13.41 -23.79 6.23
C LEU A 386 12.37 -22.97 7.02
N VAL A 387 12.74 -22.46 8.20
CA VAL A 387 11.87 -21.59 9.00
C VAL A 387 11.62 -20.26 8.28
N ALA A 388 12.65 -19.62 7.73
CA ALA A 388 12.51 -18.39 6.96
C ALA A 388 11.62 -18.58 5.72
N LEU A 389 11.79 -19.69 5.01
CA LEU A 389 10.93 -20.06 3.88
C LEU A 389 9.47 -20.21 4.32
N SER A 390 9.24 -20.88 5.45
CA SER A 390 7.90 -21.13 5.99
C SER A 390 7.11 -19.85 6.32
N GLN A 391 7.78 -18.75 6.67
CA GLN A 391 7.12 -17.48 7.01
C GLN A 391 6.37 -16.86 5.83
N ASP A 392 6.90 -17.02 4.61
CA ASP A 392 6.41 -16.33 3.41
C ASP A 392 5.82 -17.30 2.35
N VAL A 393 5.87 -18.61 2.61
CA VAL A 393 5.48 -19.66 1.64
C VAL A 393 4.00 -19.63 1.26
N GLU A 394 3.12 -19.16 2.14
CA GLU A 394 1.68 -19.06 1.83
C GLU A 394 1.41 -18.00 0.75
N ASN A 395 2.19 -16.91 0.76
CA ASN A 395 2.04 -15.81 -0.19
C ASN A 395 2.79 -16.05 -1.51
N TYR A 396 3.97 -16.67 -1.44
CA TYR A 396 4.89 -16.75 -2.58
C TYR A 396 5.26 -18.17 -3.01
N GLY A 397 4.74 -19.20 -2.33
CA GLY A 397 5.08 -20.60 -2.59
C GLY A 397 4.71 -21.11 -3.98
N SER A 398 3.84 -20.42 -4.71
CA SER A 398 3.51 -20.74 -6.11
C SER A 398 4.63 -20.38 -7.10
N TYR A 399 5.51 -19.44 -6.73
CA TYR A 399 6.65 -19.00 -7.54
C TYR A 399 7.94 -19.77 -7.25
N ILE A 400 7.90 -20.71 -6.31
CA ILE A 400 9.04 -21.51 -5.88
C ILE A 400 8.91 -22.91 -6.45
N ASP A 401 10.00 -23.44 -6.98
CA ASP A 401 10.07 -24.84 -7.39
C ASP A 401 10.10 -25.75 -6.16
N LYS A 402 8.91 -26.19 -5.79
CA LYS A 402 8.69 -27.15 -4.70
C LYS A 402 9.47 -28.44 -4.90
N GLN A 403 9.57 -28.95 -6.13
CA GLN A 403 10.18 -30.24 -6.38
C GLN A 403 11.69 -30.20 -6.11
N LYS A 404 12.35 -29.10 -6.50
CA LYS A 404 13.78 -28.90 -6.24
C LYS A 404 14.12 -28.90 -4.76
N ILE A 405 13.27 -28.31 -3.91
CA ILE A 405 13.42 -28.35 -2.44
C ILE A 405 13.28 -29.78 -1.92
N LEU A 406 12.25 -30.52 -2.38
CA LEU A 406 11.98 -31.88 -1.90
C LEU A 406 13.07 -32.88 -2.28
N GLU A 407 13.71 -32.69 -3.44
CA GLU A 407 14.83 -33.52 -3.91
C GLU A 407 16.17 -33.18 -3.26
N SER A 408 16.30 -32.00 -2.66
CA SER A 408 17.56 -31.54 -2.05
C SER A 408 17.80 -32.14 -0.67
N ASP A 409 19.07 -32.44 -0.35
CA ASP A 409 19.50 -32.88 0.98
C ASP A 409 19.50 -31.70 1.97
N ILE A 410 18.31 -31.33 2.46
CA ILE A 410 18.11 -30.14 3.31
C ILE A 410 17.34 -30.43 4.60
N PHE A 411 16.76 -31.62 4.76
CA PHE A 411 16.00 -31.98 5.95
C PHE A 411 16.93 -32.55 7.02
N PRO A 412 17.12 -31.90 8.17
CA PRO A 412 17.99 -32.43 9.22
C PRO A 412 17.31 -33.62 9.91
N VAL A 413 17.83 -34.83 9.74
CA VAL A 413 17.26 -36.06 10.30
C VAL A 413 18.20 -36.64 11.34
N VAL A 414 17.70 -36.89 12.55
CA VAL A 414 18.38 -37.70 13.56
C VAL A 414 18.26 -39.16 13.15
N GLU A 415 19.37 -39.76 12.75
CA GLU A 415 19.46 -41.18 12.39
C GLU A 415 19.50 -42.08 13.64
N ARG A 416 19.38 -43.41 13.46
CA ARG A 416 19.40 -44.38 14.59
C ARG A 416 20.70 -44.36 15.39
N ASN A 417 21.80 -44.00 14.75
CA ASN A 417 23.12 -43.82 15.37
C ASN A 417 23.23 -42.49 16.15
N LYS A 418 22.13 -41.73 16.27
CA LYS A 418 22.01 -40.42 16.94
C LYS A 418 22.81 -39.29 16.28
N HIS A 419 23.31 -39.50 15.07
CA HIS A 419 23.91 -38.43 14.27
C HIS A 419 22.84 -37.72 13.45
N VAL A 420 23.02 -36.42 13.26
CA VAL A 420 22.13 -35.59 12.44
C VAL A 420 22.72 -35.48 11.05
N MET A 421 21.96 -35.88 10.04
CA MET A 421 22.35 -35.78 8.63
C MET A 421 21.28 -35.06 7.84
N LEU A 422 21.69 -34.28 6.84
CA LEU A 422 20.75 -33.71 5.89
C LEU A 422 20.31 -34.79 4.91
N ARG A 423 19.00 -34.90 4.70
CA ARG A 423 18.35 -35.91 3.86
C ARG A 423 17.35 -35.25 2.93
N PRO A 424 16.98 -35.90 1.81
CA PRO A 424 15.92 -35.42 0.94
C PRO A 424 14.55 -35.79 1.52
N ALA A 425 13.49 -35.16 1.02
CA ALA A 425 12.13 -35.44 1.45
C ALA A 425 11.67 -36.86 1.12
N SER A 426 12.35 -37.56 0.20
CA SER A 426 12.08 -38.96 -0.15
C SER A 426 12.62 -39.96 0.88
N ALA A 427 13.52 -39.56 1.77
CA ALA A 427 14.07 -40.45 2.79
C ALA A 427 13.03 -40.89 3.83
N ASP A 428 13.29 -42.02 4.48
CA ASP A 428 12.43 -42.60 5.51
C ASP A 428 12.65 -41.90 6.86
N PHE A 429 11.92 -40.82 7.11
CA PHE A 429 11.89 -40.13 8.39
C PHE A 429 10.48 -39.66 8.77
N TYR A 430 10.28 -39.46 10.08
CA TYR A 430 9.03 -38.97 10.65
C TYR A 430 9.16 -37.53 11.18
N ILE A 431 8.06 -36.80 11.16
CA ILE A 431 7.94 -35.44 11.74
C ILE A 431 7.22 -35.56 13.08
N MET A 432 7.86 -35.06 14.14
CA MET A 432 7.31 -35.12 15.50
C MET A 432 6.26 -34.03 15.75
N ASP A 433 4.99 -34.37 15.54
CA ASP A 433 3.85 -33.47 15.70
C ASP A 433 3.34 -33.35 17.16
N ARG A 434 3.90 -34.15 18.09
CA ARG A 434 3.58 -34.09 19.52
C ARG A 434 4.85 -34.12 20.36
N GLU A 435 4.95 -33.17 21.30
CA GLU A 435 6.08 -33.06 22.22
C GLU A 435 6.32 -34.34 23.03
N ALA A 436 5.25 -34.97 23.52
CA ALA A 436 5.27 -36.19 24.34
C ALA A 436 5.83 -37.45 23.64
N PHE A 437 6.19 -37.38 22.35
CA PHE A 437 6.84 -38.47 21.63
C PHE A 437 8.28 -38.17 21.23
N GLN A 438 8.71 -36.92 21.35
CA GLN A 438 10.03 -36.50 20.87
C GLN A 438 11.13 -37.29 21.56
N THR A 439 11.03 -37.54 22.86
CA THR A 439 12.04 -38.25 23.64
C THR A 439 12.04 -39.77 23.44
N GLU A 440 10.86 -40.36 23.26
CA GLU A 440 10.63 -41.81 23.29
C GLU A 440 11.03 -42.49 21.99
N PHE A 441 10.86 -41.78 20.88
CA PHE A 441 11.14 -42.25 19.52
C PHE A 441 12.51 -41.79 18.98
N ARG A 442 13.11 -40.75 19.55
CA ARG A 442 14.47 -40.30 19.17
C ARG A 442 15.48 -41.44 19.31
N GLY A 443 16.20 -41.72 18.23
CA GLY A 443 17.21 -42.79 18.14
C GLY A 443 16.64 -44.20 17.91
N LYS A 444 15.32 -44.40 17.94
CA LYS A 444 14.68 -45.69 17.57
C LYS A 444 14.21 -45.69 16.12
N VAL A 445 13.72 -44.55 15.65
CA VAL A 445 13.34 -44.30 14.26
C VAL A 445 14.02 -43.01 13.77
N PRO A 446 14.26 -42.87 12.46
CA PRO A 446 14.75 -41.60 11.92
C PRO A 446 13.69 -40.51 12.05
N VAL A 447 14.07 -39.36 12.59
CA VAL A 447 13.14 -38.25 12.87
C VAL A 447 13.72 -36.93 12.46
N LEU A 448 12.88 -36.01 11.98
CA LEU A 448 13.30 -34.65 11.70
C LEU A 448 13.79 -33.98 13.00
N ASP A 449 15.03 -33.49 13.01
CA ASP A 449 15.71 -32.91 14.16
C ASP A 449 15.27 -31.46 14.39
N ILE A 450 14.04 -31.34 14.87
CA ILE A 450 13.39 -30.10 15.28
C ILE A 450 12.74 -30.28 16.66
N ASP A 451 12.59 -29.18 17.39
CA ASP A 451 11.79 -29.14 18.63
C ASP A 451 10.32 -28.85 18.33
N HIS A 452 9.47 -28.89 19.36
CA HIS A 452 8.04 -28.66 19.18
C HIS A 452 7.71 -27.23 18.74
N THR A 453 8.49 -26.23 19.15
CA THR A 453 8.27 -24.83 18.77
C THR A 453 8.56 -24.61 17.28
N THR A 454 9.69 -25.16 16.81
CA THR A 454 10.12 -25.12 15.41
C THR A 454 9.13 -25.88 14.52
N PHE A 455 8.53 -26.97 15.01
CA PHE A 455 7.44 -27.66 14.30
C PHE A 455 6.28 -26.72 13.98
N TRP A 456 5.84 -25.88 14.92
CA TRP A 456 4.77 -24.91 14.68
C TRP A 456 5.17 -23.85 13.64
N LEU A 457 6.40 -23.34 13.71
CA LEU A 457 6.93 -22.39 12.72
C LEU A 457 7.02 -22.98 11.31
N LEU A 458 7.28 -24.29 11.20
CA LEU A 458 7.37 -25.01 9.93
C LEU A 458 6.04 -25.57 9.43
N GLN A 459 4.95 -25.42 10.17
CA GLN A 459 3.66 -25.98 9.78
C GLN A 459 3.13 -25.45 8.43
N PRO A 460 3.22 -24.13 8.11
CA PRO A 460 2.88 -23.62 6.78
C PRO A 460 3.69 -24.30 5.68
N PHE A 461 5.01 -24.42 5.88
CA PHE A 461 5.90 -25.15 4.97
C PHE A 461 5.52 -26.63 4.83
N PHE A 462 5.23 -27.37 5.91
CA PHE A 462 4.85 -28.79 5.81
C PHE A 462 3.54 -28.98 5.05
N ASN A 463 2.60 -28.05 5.19
CA ASN A 463 1.35 -28.06 4.43
C ASN A 463 1.63 -27.83 2.94
N TRP A 464 2.34 -26.76 2.59
CA TRP A 464 2.72 -26.42 1.22
C TRP A 464 3.55 -27.54 0.56
N ALA A 465 4.52 -28.10 1.29
CA ALA A 465 5.40 -29.17 0.84
C ALA A 465 4.68 -30.53 0.72
N GLY A 466 3.50 -30.69 1.31
CA GLY A 466 2.75 -31.96 1.29
C GLY A 466 3.31 -33.03 2.25
N LEU A 467 4.01 -32.62 3.32
CA LEU A 467 4.71 -33.52 4.24
C LEU A 467 3.85 -33.95 5.46
N ARG A 468 2.56 -33.56 5.52
CA ARG A 468 1.65 -33.95 6.62
C ARG A 468 1.50 -35.47 6.78
N GLY A 469 1.64 -36.21 5.69
CA GLY A 469 1.65 -37.68 5.71
C GLY A 469 2.78 -38.27 6.54
N ARG A 470 3.87 -37.52 6.79
CA ARG A 470 5.01 -37.95 7.59
C ARG A 470 4.87 -37.65 9.09
N TYR A 471 3.76 -37.04 9.52
CA TYR A 471 3.52 -36.79 10.94
C TYR A 471 3.45 -38.10 11.70
N LEU A 472 4.11 -38.17 12.86
CA LEU A 472 4.25 -39.41 13.62
C LEU A 472 2.87 -40.03 13.89
N MET A 473 1.89 -39.24 14.35
CA MET A 473 0.55 -39.73 14.68
C MET A 473 -0.19 -40.40 13.51
N SER A 474 0.07 -39.97 12.28
CA SER A 474 -0.53 -40.55 11.07
C SER A 474 0.05 -41.92 10.71
N ASN A 475 1.24 -42.24 11.24
CA ASN A 475 2.03 -43.43 10.92
C ASN A 475 2.06 -44.49 12.04
N ILE A 476 1.27 -44.30 13.10
CA ILE A 476 1.03 -45.31 14.12
C ILE A 476 0.06 -46.37 13.57
N ALA A 477 0.46 -47.63 13.57
CA ALA A 477 -0.33 -48.77 13.10
C ALA A 477 -1.25 -49.33 14.17
N SER A 478 -0.72 -49.48 15.39
CA SER A 478 -1.51 -49.97 16.52
C SER A 478 -1.00 -49.39 17.83
N VAL A 479 -1.95 -49.21 18.74
CA VAL A 479 -1.75 -48.74 20.10
C VAL A 479 -2.24 -49.86 21.01
N ARG A 480 -1.35 -50.44 21.81
CA ARG A 480 -1.73 -51.43 22.83
C ARG A 480 -1.39 -50.89 24.19
N THR A 481 -2.32 -50.96 25.13
CA THR A 481 -2.06 -50.62 26.53
C THR A 481 -2.02 -51.89 27.35
N GLU A 482 -0.98 -52.02 28.17
CA GLU A 482 -0.83 -53.11 29.12
C GLU A 482 -0.96 -52.59 30.56
N LEU A 483 -1.55 -53.45 31.41
CA LEU A 483 -1.81 -53.19 32.82
C LEU A 483 -0.94 -54.11 33.68
N VAL A 484 -0.17 -53.54 34.60
CA VAL A 484 0.47 -54.30 35.68
C VAL A 484 -0.56 -54.47 36.82
N PRO A 485 -1.00 -55.71 37.14
CA PRO A 485 -2.09 -55.90 38.08
C PRO A 485 -1.71 -55.48 39.50
N GLY A 486 -2.54 -54.62 40.10
CA GLY A 486 -2.54 -54.30 41.52
C GLY A 486 -3.93 -54.45 42.10
N TYR A 487 -4.06 -55.10 43.26
CA TYR A 487 -5.34 -55.32 43.94
C TYR A 487 -5.86 -54.01 44.56
N VAL A 488 -6.79 -53.33 43.89
CA VAL A 488 -7.58 -52.25 44.48
C VAL A 488 -9.02 -52.37 44.02
N THR A 489 -9.94 -52.54 44.96
CA THR A 489 -11.39 -52.52 44.71
C THR A 489 -11.92 -51.08 44.81
N PRO A 490 -12.48 -50.49 43.74
CA PRO A 490 -12.79 -49.05 43.68
C PRO A 490 -14.28 -48.72 43.87
N PRO A 491 -14.65 -47.42 43.97
CA PRO A 491 -16.03 -46.97 43.90
C PRO A 491 -16.61 -47.06 42.48
N TYR A 492 -17.92 -47.34 42.39
CA TYR A 492 -18.69 -47.25 41.16
C TYR A 492 -18.79 -45.80 40.67
N ILE A 493 -18.92 -45.62 39.35
CA ILE A 493 -19.32 -44.32 38.81
C ILE A 493 -20.66 -43.89 39.44
N HIS A 494 -20.77 -42.60 39.78
CA HIS A 494 -21.99 -42.12 40.41
C HIS A 494 -23.21 -42.31 39.48
N PRO A 495 -24.37 -42.78 39.98
CA PRO A 495 -25.55 -43.06 39.14
C PRO A 495 -25.99 -41.90 38.26
N MET A 496 -25.85 -40.65 38.73
CA MET A 496 -26.20 -39.45 37.95
C MET A 496 -25.27 -39.22 36.76
N ARG A 497 -23.99 -39.61 36.86
CA ARG A 497 -23.05 -39.56 35.73
C ARG A 497 -23.36 -40.67 34.73
N ALA A 498 -23.66 -41.88 35.20
CA ALA A 498 -24.10 -42.98 34.34
C ALA A 498 -25.38 -42.63 33.56
N LYS A 499 -26.37 -42.02 34.23
CA LYS A 499 -27.60 -41.50 33.57
C LYS A 499 -27.29 -40.42 32.54
N GLY A 500 -26.40 -39.47 32.85
CA GLY A 500 -25.97 -38.46 31.90
C GLY A 500 -25.28 -39.05 30.65
N LEU A 501 -24.39 -40.03 30.83
CA LEU A 501 -23.73 -40.72 29.72
C LEU A 501 -24.71 -41.51 28.85
N LEU A 502 -25.68 -42.20 29.48
CA LEU A 502 -26.74 -42.90 28.75
C LEU A 502 -27.60 -41.94 27.93
N ARG A 503 -27.94 -40.78 28.51
CA ARG A 503 -28.70 -39.72 27.84
C ARG A 503 -27.97 -39.18 26.60
N LEU A 504 -26.66 -38.98 26.70
CA LEU A 504 -25.83 -38.63 25.54
C LEU A 504 -25.83 -39.73 24.47
N ALA A 505 -25.67 -41.00 24.87
CA ALA A 505 -25.69 -42.12 23.93
C ALA A 505 -27.00 -42.19 23.13
N VAL A 506 -28.15 -41.97 23.77
CA VAL A 506 -29.44 -41.95 23.06
C VAL A 506 -29.58 -40.74 22.14
N HIS A 507 -29.22 -39.55 22.63
CA HIS A 507 -29.33 -38.32 21.84
C HIS A 507 -28.48 -38.36 20.56
N TYR A 508 -27.25 -38.87 20.65
CA TYR A 508 -26.36 -39.03 19.50
C TYR A 508 -26.63 -40.29 18.67
N GLY A 509 -27.74 -41.00 18.93
CA GLY A 509 -28.18 -42.14 18.12
C GLY A 509 -27.26 -43.36 18.21
N SER A 510 -26.67 -43.62 19.38
CA SER A 510 -25.78 -44.76 19.63
C SER A 510 -26.39 -46.08 19.13
N PRO A 511 -25.65 -46.91 18.37
CA PRO A 511 -26.11 -48.23 17.94
C PRO A 511 -26.56 -49.12 19.11
N GLN A 512 -25.91 -49.00 20.26
CA GLN A 512 -26.22 -49.76 21.48
C GLN A 512 -27.56 -49.38 22.10
N THR A 513 -28.16 -48.26 21.68
CA THR A 513 -29.43 -47.75 22.23
C THR A 513 -30.63 -47.92 21.30
N ARG A 514 -30.45 -48.55 20.14
CA ARG A 514 -31.51 -48.74 19.13
C ARG A 514 -32.68 -49.59 19.63
N THR A 515 -32.40 -50.63 20.41
CA THR A 515 -33.43 -51.50 21.00
C THR A 515 -33.65 -51.19 22.48
N ALA A 516 -34.84 -51.48 22.99
CA ALA A 516 -35.14 -51.31 24.42
C ALA A 516 -34.22 -52.17 25.31
N ASP A 517 -33.88 -53.38 24.87
CA ASP A 517 -32.96 -54.27 25.59
C ASP A 517 -31.52 -53.77 25.51
N GLY A 518 -31.09 -53.21 24.38
CA GLY A 518 -29.80 -52.56 24.21
C GLY A 518 -29.64 -51.36 25.16
N ARG A 519 -30.66 -50.49 25.24
CA ARG A 519 -30.68 -49.36 26.21
C ARG A 519 -30.56 -49.84 27.65
N LYS A 520 -31.33 -50.86 28.04
CA LYS A 520 -31.27 -51.45 29.39
C LYS A 520 -29.91 -52.09 29.66
N SER A 521 -29.31 -52.72 28.65
CA SER A 521 -27.98 -53.32 28.74
C SER A 521 -26.91 -52.24 28.96
N LEU A 522 -26.88 -51.20 28.14
CA LEU A 522 -25.93 -50.08 28.27
C LEU A 522 -26.13 -49.33 29.60
N ALA A 523 -27.37 -49.11 30.03
CA ALA A 523 -27.67 -48.52 31.34
C ALA A 523 -27.08 -49.34 32.50
N ARG A 524 -27.17 -50.68 32.40
CA ARG A 524 -26.56 -51.60 33.38
C ARG A 524 -25.04 -51.54 33.32
N THR A 525 -24.44 -51.51 32.13
CA THR A 525 -22.99 -51.41 31.92
C THR A 525 -22.42 -50.12 32.51
N LEU A 526 -23.05 -48.98 32.21
CA LEU A 526 -22.66 -47.68 32.77
C LEU A 526 -22.87 -47.63 34.28
N GLY A 527 -23.97 -48.18 34.80
CA GLY A 527 -24.23 -48.24 36.24
C GLY A 527 -23.25 -49.14 37.03
N LYS A 528 -22.68 -50.16 36.38
CA LYS A 528 -21.66 -51.05 36.95
C LYS A 528 -20.22 -50.62 36.64
N THR A 529 -20.03 -49.49 35.97
CA THR A 529 -18.70 -49.00 35.60
C THR A 529 -17.91 -48.57 36.84
N ARG A 530 -16.63 -48.93 36.89
CA ARG A 530 -15.69 -48.67 37.99
C ARG A 530 -14.50 -47.87 37.47
N ILE A 531 -14.05 -46.89 38.26
CA ILE A 531 -12.85 -46.10 37.94
C ILE A 531 -11.79 -46.36 39.01
N HIS A 532 -10.67 -46.95 38.62
CA HIS A 532 -9.53 -47.33 39.46
C HIS A 532 -8.42 -46.29 39.30
N ASN A 533 -7.90 -45.77 40.41
CA ASN A 533 -6.67 -44.99 40.39
C ASN A 533 -5.49 -45.90 40.77
N LEU A 534 -4.62 -46.16 39.81
CA LEU A 534 -3.42 -46.98 39.93
C LEU A 534 -2.25 -46.18 40.50
N LYS A 535 -1.25 -46.90 41.00
CA LYS A 535 0.07 -46.30 41.27
C LYS A 535 0.70 -45.88 39.93
N ASP A 536 1.53 -44.86 39.96
CA ASP A 536 2.23 -44.39 38.76
C ASP A 536 3.09 -45.51 38.16
N HIS A 537 3.23 -45.52 36.83
CA HIS A 537 3.94 -46.55 36.06
C HIS A 537 3.30 -47.95 36.08
N SER A 538 2.00 -48.03 36.37
CA SER A 538 1.23 -49.28 36.30
C SER A 538 0.59 -49.49 34.93
N LEU A 539 0.57 -48.45 34.10
CA LEU A 539 0.12 -48.48 32.71
C LEU A 539 1.27 -48.13 31.79
N PHE A 540 1.38 -48.85 30.67
CA PHE A 540 2.27 -48.47 29.59
C PHE A 540 1.62 -48.77 28.24
N THR A 541 1.91 -47.92 27.26
CA THR A 541 1.43 -48.06 25.89
C THR A 541 2.56 -48.57 25.02
N ILE A 542 2.33 -49.66 24.29
CA ILE A 542 3.18 -50.08 23.20
C ILE A 542 2.61 -49.47 21.92
N LEU A 543 3.38 -48.56 21.33
CA LEU A 543 3.10 -47.98 20.02
C LEU A 543 3.87 -48.78 18.95
N ASN A 544 3.16 -49.24 17.93
CA ASN A 544 3.74 -49.89 16.76
C ASN A 544 3.58 -48.99 15.53
N MET A 545 4.67 -48.78 14.80
CA MET A 545 4.68 -48.02 13.54
C MET A 545 4.22 -48.90 12.37
N LYS A 546 3.62 -48.29 11.32
CA LYS A 546 3.13 -49.00 10.12
C LYS A 546 4.23 -49.72 9.33
N ASP A 547 5.37 -49.05 9.14
CA ASP A 547 6.36 -49.46 8.14
C ASP A 547 7.66 -49.97 8.76
N PHE A 548 7.63 -50.32 10.06
CA PHE A 548 8.87 -50.57 10.78
C PHE A 548 8.75 -51.71 11.79
N GLU A 549 9.04 -52.92 11.33
CA GLU A 549 9.08 -54.11 12.18
C GLU A 549 10.18 -53.96 13.25
N GLY A 550 9.80 -54.13 14.52
CA GLY A 550 10.71 -54.06 15.68
C GLY A 550 10.80 -52.71 16.40
N SER A 551 10.10 -51.65 15.94
CA SER A 551 10.03 -50.37 16.65
C SER A 551 8.87 -50.31 17.65
N GLN A 552 8.84 -51.26 18.59
CA GLN A 552 7.96 -51.15 19.75
C GLN A 552 8.46 -50.01 20.64
N VAL A 553 7.69 -48.93 20.69
CA VAL A 553 7.98 -47.85 21.63
C VAL A 553 7.03 -47.96 22.80
N ILE A 554 7.59 -48.35 23.95
CA ILE A 554 6.92 -48.23 25.24
C ILE A 554 6.86 -46.75 25.57
N SER A 555 5.65 -46.21 25.53
CA SER A 555 5.30 -44.83 25.81
C SER A 555 4.47 -44.77 27.11
N PRO A 556 4.71 -43.78 27.98
CA PRO A 556 3.92 -43.58 29.19
C PRO A 556 2.50 -43.04 28.91
N LEU A 557 2.10 -42.88 27.64
CA LEU A 557 0.84 -42.27 27.20
C LEU A 557 -0.44 -42.80 27.83
N SER A 558 -0.50 -44.08 28.23
CA SER A 558 -1.79 -44.61 28.67
C SER A 558 -2.05 -44.19 30.09
N GLU A 559 -2.65 -43.01 30.22
CA GLU A 559 -3.26 -42.57 31.47
C GLU A 559 -4.65 -43.21 31.67
N VAL A 560 -5.16 -43.98 30.69
CA VAL A 560 -6.49 -44.62 30.71
C VAL A 560 -6.46 -46.02 30.06
N TYR A 561 -6.72 -47.06 30.84
CA TYR A 561 -6.97 -48.41 30.34
C TYR A 561 -8.42 -48.84 30.63
N ILE A 562 -9.15 -49.36 29.64
CA ILE A 562 -10.51 -49.86 29.84
C ILE A 562 -10.54 -51.37 29.60
N ARG A 563 -11.16 -52.10 30.52
CA ARG A 563 -11.45 -53.52 30.42
C ARG A 563 -12.94 -53.76 30.61
N GLU A 564 -13.54 -54.54 29.73
CA GLU A 564 -14.92 -55.01 29.93
C GLU A 564 -14.93 -56.20 30.90
N HIS A 565 -15.85 -56.17 31.86
CA HIS A 565 -16.12 -57.26 32.80
C HIS A 565 -17.63 -57.55 32.83
N GLU A 566 -18.06 -58.72 33.29
CA GLU A 566 -19.46 -59.19 33.35
C GLU A 566 -20.51 -58.10 33.66
N GLY A 567 -20.98 -57.43 32.60
CA GLY A 567 -21.98 -56.36 32.63
C GLY A 567 -21.52 -54.98 33.10
N GLY A 568 -20.24 -54.60 33.05
CA GLY A 568 -19.71 -53.27 33.42
C GLY A 568 -18.30 -52.97 32.86
N LEU A 569 -17.89 -51.70 32.88
CA LEU A 569 -16.54 -51.28 32.48
C LEU A 569 -15.62 -51.09 33.69
N GLU A 570 -14.38 -51.57 33.60
CA GLU A 570 -13.30 -51.22 34.52
C GLU A 570 -12.33 -50.25 33.84
N ILE A 571 -12.33 -49.01 34.31
CA ILE A 571 -11.50 -47.92 33.80
C ILE A 571 -10.35 -47.71 34.79
N TYR A 572 -9.12 -47.75 34.32
CA TYR A 572 -7.92 -47.61 35.13
C TYR A 572 -7.17 -46.34 34.74
N LEU A 573 -6.87 -45.49 35.72
CA LEU A 573 -6.18 -44.21 35.57
C LEU A 573 -4.92 -44.18 36.43
N GLU A 574 -3.83 -43.57 35.99
CA GLU A 574 -2.67 -43.38 36.89
C GLU A 574 -2.90 -42.20 37.86
N LYS A 575 -2.53 -42.35 39.13
CA LYS A 575 -2.84 -41.36 40.17
C LYS A 575 -2.31 -39.96 39.86
N LYS A 576 -1.07 -39.83 39.36
CA LYS A 576 -0.49 -38.51 39.02
C LYS A 576 -1.18 -37.82 37.85
N SER A 577 -1.75 -38.57 36.90
CA SER A 577 -2.36 -38.03 35.70
C SER A 577 -3.88 -38.14 35.68
N ALA A 578 -4.51 -38.71 36.72
CA ALA A 578 -5.94 -38.99 36.75
C ALA A 578 -6.82 -37.78 36.43
N GLU A 579 -6.43 -36.57 36.85
CA GLU A 579 -7.17 -35.34 36.51
C GLU A 579 -7.08 -35.00 35.03
N THR A 580 -5.86 -35.04 34.46
CA THR A 580 -5.60 -34.82 33.03
C THR A 580 -6.29 -35.89 32.19
N ALA A 581 -6.13 -37.16 32.57
CA ALA A 581 -6.75 -38.33 31.98
C ALA A 581 -8.28 -38.22 31.92
N THR A 582 -8.90 -37.82 33.05
CA THR A 582 -10.35 -37.59 33.15
C THR A 582 -10.81 -36.43 32.29
N ALA A 583 -9.96 -35.41 32.11
CA ALA A 583 -10.29 -34.24 31.31
C ALA A 583 -10.08 -34.47 29.81
N VAL A 584 -9.04 -35.17 29.37
CA VAL A 584 -8.61 -35.20 27.97
C VAL A 584 -8.86 -36.55 27.31
N GLN A 585 -8.30 -37.63 27.84
CA GLN A 585 -8.27 -38.95 27.20
C GLN A 585 -9.54 -39.76 27.47
N LEU A 586 -9.98 -39.84 28.72
CA LEU A 586 -11.15 -40.64 29.13
C LEU A 586 -12.44 -40.24 28.39
N PRO A 587 -12.75 -38.94 28.17
CA PRO A 587 -13.93 -38.57 27.41
C PRO A 587 -13.90 -39.07 25.96
N LEU A 588 -12.72 -39.08 25.32
CA LEU A 588 -12.57 -39.59 23.96
C LEU A 588 -12.77 -41.11 23.90
N VAL A 589 -12.20 -41.84 24.86
CA VAL A 589 -12.35 -43.30 24.93
C VAL A 589 -13.81 -43.68 25.22
N LEU A 590 -14.46 -43.00 26.17
CA LEU A 590 -15.87 -43.23 26.47
C LEU A 590 -16.78 -42.85 25.31
N ALA A 591 -16.50 -41.77 24.58
CA ALA A 591 -17.30 -41.42 23.41
C ALA A 591 -17.25 -42.51 22.34
N ARG A 592 -16.07 -43.10 22.10
CA ARG A 592 -15.92 -44.26 21.20
C ARG A 592 -16.68 -45.47 21.70
N PHE A 593 -16.53 -45.81 22.99
CA PHE A 593 -17.27 -46.91 23.60
C PHE A 593 -18.78 -46.71 23.45
N LEU A 594 -19.32 -45.51 23.74
CA LEU A 594 -20.75 -45.25 23.62
C LEU A 594 -21.26 -45.37 22.18
N MET A 595 -20.43 -45.10 21.18
CA MET A 595 -20.81 -45.11 19.76
C MET A 595 -20.44 -46.42 19.04
N GLU A 596 -19.87 -47.40 19.74
CA GLU A 596 -19.50 -48.70 19.20
C GLU A 596 -20.74 -49.48 18.73
N ASP A 597 -20.63 -50.17 17.59
CA ASP A 597 -21.70 -51.00 17.05
C ASP A 597 -21.48 -52.47 17.46
N PRO A 598 -22.37 -53.05 18.29
CA PRO A 598 -22.19 -54.41 18.80
C PRO A 598 -22.27 -55.49 17.71
N ASN A 599 -22.71 -55.16 16.49
CA ASN A 599 -22.81 -56.09 15.36
C ASN A 599 -21.70 -55.90 14.31
N ASP A 600 -20.76 -54.98 14.51
CA ASP A 600 -19.69 -54.67 13.56
C ASP A 600 -18.36 -55.32 13.95
N GLU A 601 -18.04 -56.48 13.37
CA GLU A 601 -16.77 -57.18 13.61
C GLU A 601 -15.53 -56.41 13.07
N SER A 602 -15.73 -55.39 12.23
CA SER A 602 -14.64 -54.69 11.54
C SER A 602 -13.94 -53.63 12.40
N LYS A 603 -14.46 -53.32 13.60
CA LYS A 603 -13.94 -52.28 14.52
C LYS A 603 -13.60 -50.95 13.82
N ARG A 604 -14.31 -50.62 12.73
CA ARG A 604 -14.07 -49.38 11.98
C ARG A 604 -14.44 -48.20 12.87
N ILE A 605 -13.50 -47.28 13.03
CA ILE A 605 -13.68 -46.07 13.84
C ILE A 605 -14.81 -45.24 13.22
N ARG A 606 -15.98 -45.19 13.87
CA ARG A 606 -17.04 -44.26 13.49
C ARG A 606 -16.62 -42.84 13.84
N LEU A 607 -16.89 -41.88 12.94
CA LEU A 607 -16.72 -40.47 13.28
C LEU A 607 -17.63 -40.15 14.46
N VAL A 608 -17.00 -39.79 15.58
CA VAL A 608 -17.69 -39.31 16.77
C VAL A 608 -17.87 -37.80 16.59
N ASP A 609 -19.10 -37.31 16.81
CA ASP A 609 -19.36 -35.87 16.85
C ASP A 609 -18.38 -35.15 17.79
N ALA A 610 -17.78 -34.06 17.33
CA ALA A 610 -16.73 -33.35 18.06
C ALA A 610 -17.20 -32.79 19.42
N MET A 611 -18.51 -32.58 19.60
CA MET A 611 -19.10 -32.06 20.85
C MET A 611 -19.30 -33.14 21.91
N LEU A 612 -19.48 -34.41 21.52
CA LEU A 612 -19.77 -35.51 22.45
C LEU A 612 -18.65 -35.71 23.50
N PRO A 613 -17.35 -35.75 23.15
CA PRO A 613 -16.27 -35.80 24.14
C PRO A 613 -16.27 -34.60 25.11
N GLY A 614 -16.68 -33.42 24.64
CA GLY A 614 -16.81 -32.22 25.47
C GLY A 614 -17.91 -32.37 26.53
N LEU A 615 -19.07 -32.87 26.15
CA LEU A 615 -20.18 -33.12 27.08
C LEU A 615 -19.86 -34.23 28.09
N ILE A 616 -19.17 -35.29 27.64
CA ILE A 616 -18.68 -36.35 28.53
C ILE A 616 -17.69 -35.78 29.56
N ARG A 617 -16.75 -34.94 29.13
CA ARG A 617 -15.81 -34.22 30.02
C ARG A 617 -16.58 -33.43 31.08
N THR A 618 -17.62 -32.69 30.69
CA THR A 618 -18.45 -31.90 31.62
C THR A 618 -19.16 -32.78 32.65
N ILE A 619 -19.73 -33.92 32.24
CA ILE A 619 -20.37 -34.89 33.15
C ILE A 619 -19.35 -35.45 34.15
N LEU A 620 -18.17 -35.86 33.68
CA LEU A 620 -17.14 -36.47 34.52
C LEU A 620 -16.55 -35.48 35.53
N ARG A 621 -16.37 -34.21 35.14
CA ARG A 621 -15.79 -33.16 35.98
C ARG A 621 -16.80 -32.42 36.86
N THR A 622 -18.10 -32.67 36.71
CA THR A 622 -19.11 -32.05 37.59
C THR A 622 -18.83 -32.45 39.04
N ASN A 623 -18.68 -31.44 39.90
CA ASN A 623 -18.36 -31.61 41.32
C ASN A 623 -19.36 -32.57 41.99
N ASN A 624 -18.85 -33.50 42.80
CA ASN A 624 -19.67 -34.49 43.53
C ASN A 624 -20.79 -33.84 44.39
N ARG A 625 -20.60 -32.61 44.87
CA ARG A 625 -21.62 -31.86 45.62
C ARG A 625 -22.76 -31.30 44.75
N ASN A 626 -22.54 -31.18 43.44
CA ASN A 626 -23.45 -30.55 42.49
C ASN A 626 -23.94 -31.51 41.39
N LEU A 627 -23.86 -32.83 41.59
CA LEU A 627 -24.27 -33.82 40.58
C LEU A 627 -25.70 -33.64 40.02
N PRO A 628 -26.69 -33.08 40.76
CA PRO A 628 -27.98 -32.69 40.17
C PRO A 628 -27.91 -31.68 39.02
N SER A 629 -26.87 -30.85 38.95
CA SER A 629 -26.70 -29.89 37.85
C SER A 629 -26.43 -30.57 36.52
N ILE A 630 -26.00 -31.85 36.49
CA ILE A 630 -25.80 -32.60 35.24
C ILE A 630 -27.08 -32.61 34.41
N LYS A 631 -28.24 -32.80 35.06
CA LYS A 631 -29.52 -32.78 34.35
C LYS A 631 -29.76 -31.42 33.70
N LYS A 632 -29.61 -30.34 34.46
CA LYS A 632 -29.80 -28.96 34.01
C LYS A 632 -28.84 -28.58 32.88
N ILE A 633 -27.57 -28.94 32.99
CA ILE A 633 -26.56 -28.70 31.95
C ILE A 633 -26.96 -29.41 30.66
N LEU A 634 -27.34 -30.68 30.73
CA LEU A 634 -27.78 -31.42 29.54
C LEU A 634 -29.10 -30.88 28.96
N ASP A 635 -29.99 -30.32 29.78
CA ASP A 635 -31.21 -29.64 29.31
C ASP A 635 -30.87 -28.33 28.57
N GLU A 636 -29.95 -27.52 29.10
CA GLU A 636 -29.49 -26.26 28.49
C GLU A 636 -28.72 -26.50 27.17
N GLU A 637 -27.99 -27.60 27.06
CA GLU A 637 -27.31 -28.05 25.85
C GLU A 637 -28.26 -28.72 24.82
N GLY A 638 -29.57 -28.71 25.08
CA GLY A 638 -30.59 -29.26 24.17
C GLY A 638 -30.58 -30.79 24.04
N ILE A 639 -29.90 -31.50 24.94
CA ILE A 639 -29.83 -32.96 24.92
C ILE A 639 -31.20 -33.52 25.29
N VAL A 640 -31.66 -34.57 24.61
CA VAL A 640 -33.01 -35.14 24.82
C VAL A 640 -33.15 -35.74 26.22
N ASP A 641 -34.22 -35.41 26.95
CA ASP A 641 -34.53 -36.01 28.26
C ASP A 641 -35.11 -37.43 28.05
N MET A 642 -34.41 -38.43 28.59
CA MET A 642 -34.79 -39.85 28.48
C MET A 642 -36.18 -40.13 29.04
N ASP A 643 -36.55 -39.51 30.17
CA ASP A 643 -37.84 -39.74 30.80
C ASP A 643 -38.97 -39.15 29.94
N LYS A 644 -38.71 -38.04 29.24
CA LYS A 644 -39.69 -37.44 28.29
C LYS A 644 -39.76 -38.23 26.99
N LEU A 645 -38.62 -38.77 26.55
CA LEU A 645 -38.53 -39.57 25.34
C LEU A 645 -39.31 -40.88 25.52
N GLU A 646 -39.07 -41.63 26.60
CA GLU A 646 -39.75 -42.90 26.88
C GLU A 646 -41.26 -42.76 27.09
N ASN A 647 -41.73 -41.58 27.53
CA ASN A 647 -43.15 -41.26 27.70
C ASN A 647 -43.77 -40.54 26.48
N SER A 648 -43.05 -40.45 25.36
CA SER A 648 -43.53 -39.77 24.15
C SER A 648 -44.59 -40.61 23.44
N PRO A 649 -45.75 -40.03 23.06
CA PRO A 649 -46.81 -40.74 22.35
C PRO A 649 -46.40 -41.15 20.92
N TYR A 650 -45.23 -40.71 20.45
CA TYR A 650 -44.68 -40.99 19.13
C TYR A 650 -43.63 -42.09 19.15
N ILE A 651 -43.23 -42.59 20.33
CA ILE A 651 -42.40 -43.80 20.42
C ILE A 651 -43.35 -44.97 20.56
N PRO A 652 -43.40 -45.89 19.58
CA PRO A 652 -44.25 -47.06 19.71
C PRO A 652 -43.82 -47.86 20.94
N GLU A 653 -44.73 -48.00 21.91
CA GLU A 653 -44.59 -49.05 22.92
C GLU A 653 -44.42 -50.37 22.16
N ASN A 654 -43.48 -51.21 22.58
CA ASN A 654 -43.24 -52.52 21.96
C ASN A 654 -44.48 -53.41 22.10
N GLY A 655 -45.46 -53.22 21.22
CA GLY A 655 -46.55 -54.13 20.91
C GLY A 655 -46.25 -54.73 19.54
N ALA A 656 -45.78 -55.97 19.52
CA ALA A 656 -45.78 -56.75 18.29
C ALA A 656 -47.23 -56.81 17.76
N GLY A 657 -47.52 -56.18 16.62
CA GLY A 657 -48.69 -56.55 15.80
C GLY A 657 -49.72 -55.49 15.40
N GLU A 658 -49.47 -54.18 15.43
CA GLU A 658 -50.51 -53.20 15.02
C GLU A 658 -50.27 -52.41 13.72
N LEU A 659 -49.08 -52.50 13.09
CA LEU A 659 -48.88 -51.89 11.76
C LEU A 659 -49.64 -52.61 10.63
N SER A 660 -50.05 -53.86 10.84
CA SER A 660 -50.82 -54.64 9.85
C SER A 660 -52.31 -54.30 9.79
N GLN A 661 -52.87 -53.66 10.83
CA GLN A 661 -54.29 -53.28 10.85
C GLN A 661 -54.55 -51.91 10.20
N LEU A 662 -53.57 -50.99 10.24
CA LEU A 662 -53.66 -49.67 9.60
C LEU A 662 -53.63 -49.73 8.06
N LEU A 663 -53.05 -50.79 7.48
CA LEU A 663 -52.95 -50.98 6.03
C LEU A 663 -54.07 -51.84 5.43
N ALA A 664 -54.95 -52.41 6.26
CA ALA A 664 -55.97 -53.39 5.84
C ALA A 664 -57.38 -52.81 5.75
N THR A 665 -57.57 -51.59 5.24
CA THR A 665 -58.91 -51.15 4.75
C THR A 665 -58.80 -50.26 3.51
N LYS A 666 -58.92 -50.87 2.34
CA LYS A 666 -59.66 -50.41 1.15
C LYS A 666 -59.22 -51.24 -0.07
N GLY A 667 -59.95 -52.31 -0.33
CA GLY A 667 -60.03 -52.83 -1.70
C GLY A 667 -61.17 -52.15 -2.45
N PRO A 668 -61.07 -51.95 -3.77
CA PRO A 668 -62.24 -51.92 -4.63
C PRO A 668 -62.34 -53.20 -5.47
N ALA A 669 -63.59 -53.46 -5.85
CA ALA A 669 -64.10 -54.69 -6.44
C ALA A 669 -63.81 -54.84 -7.94
N GLN A 670 -63.67 -56.11 -8.32
CA GLN A 670 -64.04 -56.81 -9.57
C GLN A 670 -64.31 -56.03 -10.88
N ARG A 671 -63.64 -56.49 -11.94
CA ARG A 671 -64.14 -57.04 -13.25
C ARG A 671 -62.98 -56.89 -14.27
N SER A 672 -62.69 -57.73 -15.26
CA SER A 672 -63.20 -59.01 -15.76
C SER A 672 -62.27 -59.43 -16.94
N ARG A 673 -61.89 -60.71 -16.98
CA ARG A 673 -61.60 -61.60 -18.15
C ARG A 673 -60.49 -61.26 -19.20
N ASN A 674 -59.48 -62.16 -19.20
CA ASN A 674 -58.83 -62.92 -20.29
C ASN A 674 -58.91 -62.41 -21.76
N HIS A 675 -57.76 -62.22 -22.41
CA HIS A 675 -57.07 -63.20 -23.29
C HIS A 675 -55.88 -62.56 -24.07
N GLY A 676 -54.79 -63.32 -24.26
CA GLY A 676 -54.04 -63.32 -25.53
C GLY A 676 -52.70 -62.56 -25.62
N SER A 677 -51.62 -63.26 -25.25
CA SER A 677 -50.30 -63.38 -25.90
C SER A 677 -49.63 -62.23 -26.69
N ARG A 678 -48.39 -61.93 -26.25
CA ARG A 678 -47.17 -61.35 -26.90
C ARG A 678 -47.05 -61.48 -28.44
N PRO A 679 -46.21 -60.67 -29.16
CA PRO A 679 -44.84 -60.32 -28.77
C PRO A 679 -44.33 -58.88 -29.04
N THR A 680 -43.14 -58.67 -28.47
CA THR A 680 -42.14 -57.58 -28.46
C THR A 680 -41.76 -56.94 -29.81
N GLN A 681 -41.57 -55.61 -29.82
CA GLN A 681 -40.29 -54.92 -30.13
C GLN A 681 -40.37 -53.40 -29.83
N ASP A 682 -39.22 -52.84 -29.43
CA ASP A 682 -38.84 -51.48 -28.98
C ASP A 682 -39.19 -50.32 -29.96
N PRO A 683 -38.60 -49.09 -29.84
CA PRO A 683 -38.45 -48.12 -28.74
C PRO A 683 -38.95 -46.71 -29.16
N LYS A 684 -39.03 -45.76 -28.21
CA LYS A 684 -38.52 -44.35 -28.31
C LYS A 684 -39.22 -43.42 -27.31
N VAL A 685 -38.39 -42.66 -26.59
CA VAL A 685 -38.35 -41.17 -26.50
C VAL A 685 -39.74 -40.52 -26.35
N THR A 686 -40.05 -39.74 -25.30
CA THR A 686 -39.37 -38.51 -24.86
C THR A 686 -40.04 -38.02 -23.56
N GLU A 687 -39.31 -37.27 -22.72
CA GLU A 687 -39.72 -36.02 -22.02
C GLU A 687 -41.01 -36.03 -21.16
N VAL A 688 -41.07 -35.48 -19.95
CA VAL A 688 -40.77 -34.10 -19.55
C VAL A 688 -40.65 -34.01 -18.01
N ASN A 689 -39.55 -33.40 -17.58
CA ASN A 689 -39.32 -32.40 -16.52
C ASN A 689 -40.03 -32.40 -15.16
N GLY A 690 -39.16 -32.26 -14.15
CA GLY A 690 -39.16 -31.14 -13.20
C GLY A 690 -39.27 -31.60 -11.75
N GLN A 691 -38.40 -31.23 -10.80
CA GLN A 691 -37.30 -30.25 -10.72
C GLN A 691 -36.51 -30.59 -9.45
N GLU A 692 -35.17 -30.44 -9.49
CA GLU A 692 -34.38 -29.88 -8.38
C GLU A 692 -33.06 -29.36 -8.99
N ASP A 693 -32.94 -28.03 -9.04
CA ASP A 693 -31.82 -27.28 -9.59
C ASP A 693 -30.69 -27.13 -8.55
N GLU A 694 -29.50 -27.60 -8.92
CA GLU A 694 -28.21 -27.02 -8.51
C GLU A 694 -27.83 -25.99 -9.57
N LEU A 695 -27.52 -24.75 -9.17
CA LEU A 695 -26.99 -23.74 -10.08
C LEU A 695 -25.46 -23.71 -10.07
N THR A 696 -24.98 -24.06 -11.26
CA THR A 696 -23.65 -23.98 -11.86
C THR A 696 -23.16 -22.56 -12.10
N GLN A 697 -21.84 -22.44 -12.19
CA GLN A 697 -21.15 -21.38 -12.95
C GLN A 697 -20.75 -21.99 -14.31
N GLU A 698 -21.24 -21.40 -15.39
CA GLU A 698 -20.88 -21.63 -16.79
C GLU A 698 -20.60 -20.25 -17.44
N PHE A 699 -19.87 -20.01 -18.53
CA PHE A 699 -19.03 -20.73 -19.50
C PHE A 699 -18.35 -19.64 -20.35
N GLY A 700 -17.39 -20.02 -21.20
CA GLY A 700 -16.93 -19.14 -22.28
C GLY A 700 -15.79 -19.69 -23.12
N SER A 701 -16.13 -20.59 -24.03
CA SER A 701 -15.31 -21.36 -24.98
C SER A 701 -14.97 -20.63 -26.29
N LEU A 702 -13.97 -21.17 -27.03
CA LEU A 702 -13.86 -21.41 -28.51
C LEU A 702 -12.37 -21.32 -28.94
N SER A 703 -11.63 -22.41 -29.21
CA SER A 703 -11.64 -23.37 -30.36
C SER A 703 -11.12 -22.81 -31.69
N LEU A 704 -9.98 -23.33 -32.20
CA LEU A 704 -9.88 -24.12 -33.46
C LEU A 704 -8.43 -24.44 -33.88
N GLN A 705 -8.12 -25.75 -33.87
CA GLN A 705 -7.46 -26.60 -34.89
C GLN A 705 -6.09 -26.26 -35.52
N GLY A 706 -5.22 -27.28 -35.50
CA GLY A 706 -4.49 -27.74 -36.69
C GLY A 706 -3.05 -28.22 -36.48
N ASN A 707 -2.86 -29.49 -36.10
CA ASN A 707 -1.58 -30.20 -36.24
C ASN A 707 -1.73 -31.31 -37.29
N ALA A 708 -0.72 -31.47 -38.16
CA ALA A 708 -0.54 -32.63 -39.03
C ALA A 708 0.94 -33.09 -39.00
N ASP A 709 1.12 -34.22 -38.33
CA ASP A 709 2.02 -35.36 -38.53
C ASP A 709 3.22 -35.33 -39.51
N THR A 710 4.38 -35.70 -38.91
CA THR A 710 5.40 -36.68 -39.32
C THR A 710 5.91 -36.77 -40.77
N THR A 711 7.23 -36.71 -40.95
CA THR A 711 8.10 -37.85 -41.32
C THR A 711 9.56 -37.36 -41.51
N GLY A 712 10.52 -38.14 -41.00
CA GLY A 712 11.94 -37.78 -41.04
C GLY A 712 12.61 -38.09 -42.37
N THR A 713 13.81 -37.53 -42.58
CA THR A 713 14.98 -38.25 -43.11
C THR A 713 16.23 -37.40 -42.80
N THR A 714 17.26 -38.06 -42.27
CA THR A 714 18.66 -37.66 -42.22
C THR A 714 19.19 -37.12 -43.56
N TRP A 715 20.25 -36.31 -43.53
CA TRP A 715 21.52 -36.41 -44.30
C TRP A 715 22.28 -35.09 -44.06
N GLY A 716 23.50 -35.18 -43.53
CA GLY A 716 24.35 -34.03 -43.30
C GLY A 716 25.09 -33.58 -44.55
N SER A 717 25.59 -32.35 -44.52
CA SER A 717 27.01 -32.00 -44.73
C SER A 717 27.15 -30.50 -45.00
N ASP A 718 28.07 -29.89 -44.26
CA ASP A 718 29.01 -28.85 -44.68
C ASP A 718 28.56 -27.45 -45.13
N SER A 719 29.50 -26.55 -44.79
CA SER A 719 29.89 -25.30 -45.45
C SER A 719 29.34 -23.99 -44.88
N THR A 720 30.16 -23.40 -44.02
CA THR A 720 30.74 -22.04 -44.15
C THR A 720 29.87 -20.93 -44.77
N LYS A 721 29.51 -19.94 -43.95
CA LYS A 721 30.15 -18.61 -43.91
C LYS A 721 29.72 -17.82 -42.68
#